data_AF-A0A5T1QYN3-F1
#
_entry.id   AF-A0A5T1QYN3-F1
#
_cell.length_a   1.000
_cell.length_b   1.000
_cell.length_c   1.000
_cell.angle_alpha   90.00
_cell.angle_beta   90.00
_cell.angle_gamma   90.00
#
_symmetry.space_group_name_H-M   'P 1'
#
loop_
_entity.id
_entity.type
_entity.pdbx_description
1 polymer ?
#
loop_
_entity_poly.entity_id
_entity_poly.type
_entity_poly.pdbx_seq_one_letter_code
_entity_poly.pdbx_strand_id
1 'polypeptide(L)'
;MMRSLWSGVSGLQAHQVAMDVEGNNISNVNTTGFKYSRADFGTMFSQTVKIATAPTDGRGGSNPLQIGLGVSVSSTTRIHSQGSVQTTDKNTDVAINGDGFFMVSDDGGLTNYLTRSGDFKLDAYGNFVNNAGFVVQGWNINWDDQTIDSSRTPQNIFIDPGMHIPAAKSTEVAIKANLNSGLNIGTSSRNLYALDSVHGWNTKTQRAEDENDTGTTQFYTTSKNSVEVTEKGVDAGSLFNAKGQGLNLRDGQGIWVSYADATYSTNKVGVNAFDPNLQQNQTAAFWGTANQKVNLDITLNGVRIQNADIQSIDDAIAYINTFTAPTDTRDGTGVKAVKNKDGSGIDFVNDNADGTTDNMKNINLVVANTNTAGELWNAVWNNNNQTFTFNNNGNGQAGTPTINKNGSSLWTATNITFTPQPPQAATNVQLTGGLNAQIITAHKYIYSSNPVDIGPMYNPDGGPTFQPGANANTRPTEPGSAAYWDAVNGGLLNTNVRTFRTTEDLRELLQRDARYGVDYDGSGTFAAADINQNIKVVVTADGHFAISNAKEDSTVPGNAINGQANAVTTTPKNMSFNITAYSNKQGTVSTNDAFTAIFKAFDGPLVIGNQIKESEQLKLSAFSAGLEIYDSLGSKHTLEVQFVKQSTTQDGGNEWQMIIRVPEPAEINTTGEGPTNIIVGTARFNNDGSLANYTPRTINFSPNNGAAPNQQIKLSFGTSGSNDGLVSSNSASTLTGQATDGYTSGNLKPDAIRVDDKGNILGEFTNGKTFAVAKMAMASVANNSGLEEIGGNLFKVTANSGNIVVGEAGTGGRGEMKTSALEMSNVDLSRSLTELIIIQRGYQANSKTISTSDQMLQTLIQLKQ
;
A
#
# COMPACT_ATOMS: atom_id res chain seq x y z
N MET A 1 68.98 -35.13 -70.81
CA MET A 1 68.24 -34.35 -71.83
C MET A 1 66.77 -34.71 -71.86
N MET A 2 66.35 -35.97 -72.12
CA MET A 2 64.92 -36.32 -71.99
C MET A 2 64.36 -36.17 -70.55
N ARG A 3 65.17 -36.41 -69.51
CA ARG A 3 64.73 -36.29 -68.10
C ARG A 3 64.44 -34.85 -67.65
N SER A 4 65.16 -33.86 -68.18
CA SER A 4 64.89 -32.44 -67.87
C SER A 4 63.61 -31.95 -68.54
N LEU A 5 63.24 -32.51 -69.70
CA LEU A 5 61.97 -32.25 -70.35
C LEU A 5 60.79 -32.74 -69.49
N TRP A 6 60.84 -33.97 -68.98
CA TRP A 6 59.80 -34.51 -68.09
C TRP A 6 59.66 -33.74 -66.76
N SER A 7 60.78 -33.38 -66.13
CA SER A 7 60.76 -32.53 -64.93
C SER A 7 60.25 -31.11 -65.20
N GLY A 8 60.47 -30.58 -66.41
CA GLY A 8 59.95 -29.28 -66.84
C GLY A 8 58.43 -29.34 -67.11
N VAL A 9 57.96 -30.40 -67.77
CA VAL A 9 56.53 -30.62 -68.02
C VAL A 9 55.75 -30.83 -66.72
N SER A 10 56.29 -31.61 -65.77
CA SER A 10 55.64 -31.82 -64.48
C SER A 10 55.50 -30.51 -63.69
N GLY A 11 56.52 -29.64 -63.72
CA GLY A 11 56.46 -28.32 -63.10
C GLY A 11 55.49 -27.36 -63.79
N LEU A 12 55.35 -27.45 -65.11
CA LEU A 12 54.39 -26.66 -65.88
C LEU A 12 52.95 -27.06 -65.55
N GLN A 13 52.67 -28.37 -65.48
CA GLN A 13 51.36 -28.90 -65.07
C GLN A 13 51.03 -28.55 -63.60
N ALA A 14 52.00 -28.65 -62.68
CA ALA A 14 51.79 -28.29 -61.29
C ALA A 14 51.44 -26.81 -61.13
N HIS A 15 52.12 -25.91 -61.86
CA HIS A 15 51.76 -24.48 -61.87
C HIS A 15 50.41 -24.21 -62.53
N GLN A 16 49.99 -24.99 -63.53
CA GLN A 16 48.64 -24.87 -64.10
C GLN A 16 47.57 -25.14 -63.04
N VAL A 17 47.69 -26.24 -62.28
CA VAL A 17 46.73 -26.58 -61.23
C VAL A 17 46.71 -25.50 -60.13
N ALA A 18 47.87 -24.97 -59.75
CA ALA A 18 47.92 -23.85 -58.81
C ALA A 18 47.25 -22.57 -59.37
N MET A 19 47.40 -22.31 -60.67
CA MET A 19 46.73 -21.20 -61.35
C MET A 19 45.21 -21.36 -61.36
N ASP A 20 44.71 -22.59 -61.54
CA ASP A 20 43.28 -22.88 -61.53
C ASP A 20 42.66 -22.65 -60.14
N VAL A 21 43.36 -23.10 -59.08
CA VAL A 21 42.94 -22.87 -57.68
C VAL A 21 42.92 -21.37 -57.36
N GLU A 22 43.96 -20.63 -57.75
CA GLU A 22 44.05 -19.20 -57.48
C GLU A 22 43.05 -18.38 -58.31
N GLY A 23 42.80 -18.80 -59.56
CA GLY A 23 41.73 -18.25 -60.39
C GLY A 23 40.36 -18.41 -59.75
N ASN A 24 40.09 -19.56 -59.11
CA ASN A 24 38.84 -19.79 -58.39
C ASN A 24 38.71 -18.92 -57.13
N ASN A 25 39.79 -18.72 -56.39
CA ASN A 25 39.82 -17.83 -55.21
C ASN A 25 39.43 -16.40 -55.59
N ILE A 26 40.06 -15.86 -56.63
CA ILE A 26 39.80 -14.49 -57.11
C ILE A 26 38.37 -14.36 -57.64
N SER A 27 37.89 -15.37 -58.36
CA SER A 27 36.54 -15.35 -58.95
C SER A 27 35.43 -15.28 -57.90
N ASN A 28 35.66 -15.81 -56.70
CA ASN A 28 34.68 -15.88 -55.61
C ASN A 28 34.98 -14.92 -54.44
N VAL A 29 35.75 -13.85 -54.67
CA VAL A 29 36.14 -12.89 -53.62
C VAL A 29 34.95 -12.20 -52.94
N ASN A 30 33.83 -12.02 -53.64
CA ASN A 30 32.62 -11.38 -53.09
C ASN A 30 31.55 -12.39 -52.64
N THR A 31 31.80 -13.69 -52.81
CA THR A 31 30.85 -14.73 -52.43
C THR A 31 30.83 -14.90 -50.91
N THR A 32 29.65 -14.80 -50.30
CA THR A 32 29.47 -14.93 -48.85
C THR A 32 29.88 -16.32 -48.36
N GLY A 33 30.58 -16.37 -47.23
CA GLY A 33 31.03 -17.62 -46.61
C GLY A 33 32.07 -18.42 -47.41
N PHE A 34 32.60 -17.89 -48.52
CA PHE A 34 33.63 -18.57 -49.31
C PHE A 34 34.95 -18.71 -48.53
N LYS A 35 35.60 -19.87 -48.68
CA LYS A 35 36.87 -20.20 -48.04
C LYS A 35 37.92 -20.54 -49.09
N TYR A 36 38.96 -19.71 -49.19
CA TYR A 36 40.01 -19.89 -50.19
C TYR A 36 40.76 -21.21 -49.98
N SER A 37 41.25 -21.76 -51.08
CA SER A 37 42.10 -22.96 -51.10
C SER A 37 43.47 -22.63 -51.65
N ARG A 38 44.49 -23.40 -51.28
CA ARG A 38 45.82 -23.30 -51.89
C ARG A 38 46.29 -24.66 -52.39
N ALA A 39 47.09 -24.66 -53.46
CA ALA A 39 47.77 -25.85 -53.94
C ALA A 39 49.12 -26.02 -53.22
N ASP A 40 49.35 -27.20 -52.65
CA ASP A 40 50.63 -27.56 -52.04
C ASP A 40 51.44 -28.44 -53.00
N PHE A 41 52.74 -28.21 -53.08
CA PHE A 41 53.64 -28.95 -53.96
C PHE A 41 54.48 -29.98 -53.20
N GLY A 42 54.72 -31.13 -53.83
CA GLY A 42 55.63 -32.17 -53.36
C GLY A 42 56.64 -32.56 -54.44
N THR A 43 57.90 -32.79 -54.03
CA THR A 43 58.92 -33.30 -54.96
C THR A 43 58.59 -34.74 -55.35
N MET A 44 58.77 -35.08 -56.63
CA MET A 44 58.71 -36.47 -57.07
C MET A 44 59.93 -37.26 -56.53
N PHE A 45 59.80 -38.59 -56.43
CA PHE A 45 60.87 -39.44 -55.93
C PHE A 45 62.15 -39.28 -56.76
N SER A 46 63.30 -39.07 -56.09
CA SER A 46 64.58 -38.84 -56.76
C SER A 46 65.24 -40.16 -57.20
N GLN A 47 65.90 -40.16 -58.35
CA GLN A 47 66.69 -41.31 -58.80
C GLN A 47 68.08 -41.27 -58.17
N THR A 48 68.44 -42.28 -57.39
CA THR A 48 69.79 -42.42 -56.83
C THR A 48 70.70 -43.13 -57.84
N VAL A 49 71.71 -42.41 -58.36
CA VAL A 49 72.67 -42.91 -59.36
C VAL A 49 73.93 -43.45 -58.70
N LYS A 50 74.33 -42.88 -57.56
CA LYS A 50 75.40 -43.41 -56.70
C LYS A 50 75.00 -43.32 -55.25
N ILE A 51 75.27 -44.38 -54.50
CA ILE A 51 75.08 -44.44 -53.05
C ILE A 51 76.23 -43.67 -52.39
N ALA A 52 75.97 -43.06 -51.23
CA ALA A 52 77.01 -42.44 -50.44
C ALA A 52 78.05 -43.48 -49.98
N THR A 53 79.33 -43.11 -49.97
CA THR A 53 80.40 -44.00 -49.48
C THR A 53 81.19 -43.34 -48.37
N ALA A 54 81.55 -44.12 -47.35
CA ALA A 54 82.45 -43.69 -46.28
C ALA A 54 83.89 -43.46 -46.81
N PRO A 55 84.74 -42.69 -46.09
CA PRO A 55 86.15 -42.50 -46.45
C PRO A 55 86.94 -43.83 -46.43
N THR A 56 87.95 -43.97 -47.31
CA THR A 56 88.88 -45.11 -47.35
C THR A 56 90.33 -44.65 -47.53
N ASP A 57 91.30 -45.57 -47.45
CA ASP A 57 92.74 -45.26 -47.47
C ASP A 57 93.16 -44.41 -48.69
N GLY A 58 93.34 -43.12 -48.43
CA GLY A 58 93.81 -42.13 -49.41
C GLY A 58 92.72 -41.33 -50.15
N ARG A 59 91.41 -41.54 -49.89
CA ARG A 59 90.31 -40.69 -50.43
C ARG A 59 89.18 -40.45 -49.42
N GLY A 60 88.66 -39.22 -49.40
CA GLY A 60 87.52 -38.83 -48.55
C GLY A 60 86.19 -39.49 -48.95
N GLY A 61 85.22 -39.49 -48.04
CA GLY A 61 83.87 -39.98 -48.30
C GLY A 61 83.18 -39.20 -49.42
N SER A 62 82.24 -39.83 -50.11
CA SER A 62 81.51 -39.25 -51.25
C SER A 62 80.01 -39.20 -50.98
N ASN A 63 79.39 -38.05 -51.25
CA ASN A 63 77.95 -37.84 -51.12
C ASN A 63 77.15 -38.71 -52.11
N PRO A 64 75.89 -39.05 -51.79
CA PRO A 64 75.03 -39.76 -52.73
C PRO A 64 74.73 -38.86 -53.92
N LEU A 65 74.82 -39.42 -55.14
CA LEU A 65 74.50 -38.69 -56.35
C LEU A 65 73.05 -38.99 -56.71
N GLN A 66 72.17 -38.04 -56.41
CA GLN A 66 70.74 -38.12 -56.67
C GLN A 66 70.30 -37.08 -57.70
N ILE A 67 69.34 -37.46 -58.55
CA ILE A 67 68.73 -36.60 -59.55
C ILE A 67 67.23 -36.52 -59.24
N GLY A 68 66.73 -35.31 -58.97
CA GLY A 68 65.29 -35.07 -58.82
C GLY A 68 64.56 -35.24 -60.15
N LEU A 69 63.36 -35.83 -60.12
CA LEU A 69 62.57 -36.13 -61.32
C LEU A 69 61.42 -35.14 -61.58
N GLY A 70 61.30 -34.10 -60.76
CA GLY A 70 60.30 -33.05 -60.92
C GLY A 70 59.47 -32.81 -59.66
N VAL A 71 58.29 -32.22 -59.87
CA VAL A 71 57.35 -31.79 -58.83
C VAL A 71 55.93 -32.15 -59.26
N SER A 72 55.08 -32.45 -58.29
CA SER A 72 53.64 -32.67 -58.47
C SER A 72 52.85 -31.91 -57.39
N VAL A 73 51.55 -31.73 -57.59
CA VAL A 73 50.66 -31.21 -56.54
C VAL A 73 50.38 -32.33 -55.54
N SER A 74 50.63 -32.09 -54.25
CA SER A 74 50.39 -33.07 -53.19
C SER A 74 48.94 -33.05 -52.72
N SER A 75 48.37 -31.85 -52.56
CA SER A 75 47.03 -31.64 -52.02
C SER A 75 46.56 -30.22 -52.32
N THR A 76 45.24 -30.01 -52.26
CA THR A 76 44.65 -28.69 -52.10
C THR A 76 44.08 -28.58 -50.69
N THR A 77 44.44 -27.52 -49.97
CA THR A 77 43.97 -27.32 -48.58
C THR A 77 43.10 -26.08 -48.51
N ARG A 78 41.89 -26.22 -47.96
CA ARG A 78 40.99 -25.11 -47.66
C ARG A 78 41.36 -24.44 -46.34
N ILE A 79 41.38 -23.12 -46.32
CA ILE A 79 41.71 -22.35 -45.12
C ILE A 79 40.43 -21.77 -44.53
N HIS A 80 40.09 -22.18 -43.30
CA HIS A 80 38.84 -21.79 -42.60
C HIS A 80 39.01 -20.57 -41.69
N SER A 81 39.95 -19.66 -41.99
CA SER A 81 40.01 -18.38 -41.26
C SER A 81 38.70 -17.61 -41.42
N GLN A 82 38.30 -16.90 -40.37
CA GLN A 82 37.08 -16.09 -40.37
C GLN A 82 37.16 -14.98 -41.42
N GLY A 83 36.08 -14.77 -42.19
CA GLY A 83 35.96 -13.65 -43.12
C GLY A 83 35.55 -12.34 -42.41
N SER A 84 35.61 -11.22 -43.12
CA SER A 84 35.06 -9.96 -42.60
C SER A 84 33.53 -10.03 -42.54
N VAL A 85 32.93 -9.53 -41.47
CA VAL A 85 31.47 -9.49 -41.33
C VAL A 85 30.94 -8.12 -41.75
N GLN A 86 29.97 -8.09 -42.65
CA GLN A 86 29.30 -6.88 -43.10
C GLN A 86 27.84 -6.88 -42.64
N THR A 87 27.37 -5.75 -42.10
CA THR A 87 25.97 -5.58 -41.70
C THR A 87 25.07 -5.43 -42.92
N THR A 88 23.86 -5.99 -42.85
CA THR A 88 22.81 -5.88 -43.87
C THR A 88 21.54 -5.30 -43.26
N ASP A 89 20.61 -4.84 -44.10
CA ASP A 89 19.31 -4.31 -43.66
C ASP A 89 18.27 -5.42 -43.40
N LYS A 90 18.65 -6.69 -43.59
CA LYS A 90 17.75 -7.85 -43.52
C LYS A 90 17.95 -8.62 -42.23
N ASN A 91 16.94 -8.59 -41.37
CA ASN A 91 16.98 -9.17 -40.02
C ASN A 91 17.17 -10.70 -39.97
N THR A 92 16.89 -11.40 -41.07
CA THR A 92 17.06 -12.86 -41.17
C THR A 92 18.42 -13.27 -41.73
N ASP A 93 19.25 -12.31 -42.14
CA ASP A 93 20.64 -12.58 -42.50
C ASP A 93 21.47 -12.76 -41.23
N VAL A 94 22.19 -13.87 -41.14
CA VAL A 94 23.01 -14.20 -39.96
C VAL A 94 24.40 -14.64 -40.37
N ALA A 95 25.40 -14.23 -39.59
CA ALA A 95 26.77 -14.67 -39.74
C ALA A 95 27.22 -15.42 -38.49
N ILE A 96 27.97 -16.51 -38.64
CA ILE A 96 28.58 -17.18 -37.48
C ILE A 96 29.88 -16.46 -37.12
N ASN A 97 30.00 -16.00 -35.88
CA ASN A 97 31.22 -15.42 -35.34
C ASN A 97 31.97 -16.47 -34.50
N GLY A 98 32.89 -17.19 -35.15
CA GLY A 98 33.65 -18.28 -34.54
C GLY A 98 33.61 -19.56 -35.37
N ASP A 99 33.75 -20.70 -34.72
CA ASP A 99 33.71 -22.01 -35.38
C ASP A 99 32.29 -22.60 -35.46
N GLY A 100 32.05 -23.46 -36.45
CA GLY A 100 30.75 -24.08 -36.72
C GLY A 100 30.16 -23.70 -38.08
N PHE A 101 29.04 -24.33 -38.43
CA PHE A 101 28.34 -24.21 -39.70
C PHE A 101 26.83 -24.25 -39.49
N PHE A 102 26.08 -23.62 -40.39
CA PHE A 102 24.65 -23.85 -40.52
C PHE A 102 24.40 -25.20 -41.18
N MET A 103 23.33 -25.87 -40.76
CA MET A 103 22.87 -27.11 -41.36
C MET A 103 21.68 -26.83 -42.28
N VAL A 104 21.74 -27.34 -43.50
CA VAL A 104 20.63 -27.27 -44.46
C VAL A 104 20.40 -28.64 -45.09
N SER A 105 19.15 -28.96 -45.45
CA SER A 105 18.81 -30.21 -46.12
C SER A 105 17.75 -29.99 -47.19
N ASP A 106 17.65 -30.94 -48.12
CA ASP A 106 16.63 -30.98 -49.19
C ASP A 106 15.52 -32.00 -48.86
N ASP A 107 15.79 -32.95 -47.96
CA ASP A 107 14.99 -34.15 -47.74
C ASP A 107 14.48 -34.30 -46.29
N GLY A 108 14.39 -33.19 -45.55
CA GLY A 108 13.89 -33.20 -44.17
C GLY A 108 14.91 -33.69 -43.14
N GLY A 109 16.21 -33.58 -43.45
CA GLY A 109 17.31 -33.81 -42.52
C GLY A 109 18.02 -35.16 -42.66
N LEU A 110 17.68 -35.98 -43.66
CA LEU A 110 18.35 -37.25 -43.96
C LEU A 110 19.73 -37.00 -44.60
N THR A 111 19.82 -36.01 -45.50
CA THR A 111 21.08 -35.54 -46.09
C THR A 111 21.35 -34.11 -45.68
N ASN A 112 22.23 -33.96 -44.69
CA ASN A 112 22.63 -32.65 -44.17
C ASN A 112 23.86 -32.12 -44.91
N TYR A 113 23.73 -30.89 -45.41
CA TYR A 113 24.80 -30.08 -45.94
C TYR A 113 25.15 -28.97 -44.96
N LEU A 114 26.42 -28.59 -44.93
CA LEU A 114 26.94 -27.56 -44.03
C LEU A 114 27.25 -26.30 -44.84
N THR A 115 26.94 -25.12 -44.31
CA THR A 115 27.28 -23.85 -44.96
C THR A 115 27.69 -22.77 -43.98
N ARG A 116 28.51 -21.82 -44.46
CA ARG A 116 28.83 -20.57 -43.76
C ARG A 116 28.01 -19.38 -44.26
N SER A 117 27.31 -19.53 -45.39
CA SER A 117 26.43 -18.49 -45.91
C SER A 117 25.13 -18.50 -45.12
N GLY A 118 24.72 -17.36 -44.57
CA GLY A 118 23.50 -17.22 -43.78
C GLY A 118 22.49 -16.24 -44.35
N ASP A 119 22.38 -16.22 -45.68
CA ASP A 119 21.43 -15.47 -46.48
C ASP A 119 20.03 -16.11 -46.47
N PHE A 120 19.43 -16.20 -45.29
CA PHE A 120 18.17 -16.94 -45.08
C PHE A 120 16.92 -16.07 -45.24
N LYS A 121 15.84 -16.66 -45.75
CA LYS A 121 14.54 -16.00 -45.95
C LYS A 121 13.41 -17.00 -45.77
N LEU A 122 12.21 -16.51 -45.50
CA LEU A 122 11.01 -17.33 -45.55
C LEU A 122 10.50 -17.44 -46.98
N ASP A 123 10.11 -18.64 -47.37
CA ASP A 123 9.34 -18.85 -48.59
C ASP A 123 7.83 -18.60 -48.35
N ALA A 124 7.03 -18.68 -49.41
CA ALA A 124 5.57 -18.49 -49.32
C ALA A 124 4.85 -19.61 -48.54
N TYR A 125 5.52 -20.75 -48.32
CA TYR A 125 4.98 -21.91 -47.62
C TYR A 125 5.35 -21.93 -46.13
N GLY A 126 6.27 -21.06 -45.69
CA GLY A 126 6.75 -20.96 -44.31
C GLY A 126 8.07 -21.67 -44.03
N ASN A 127 8.74 -22.25 -45.02
CA ASN A 127 10.05 -22.84 -44.80
C ASN A 127 11.12 -21.75 -44.70
N PHE A 128 12.04 -21.90 -43.75
CA PHE A 128 13.20 -21.03 -43.63
C PHE A 128 14.33 -21.54 -44.52
N VAL A 129 14.53 -20.89 -45.66
CA VAL A 129 15.37 -21.38 -46.76
C VAL A 129 16.56 -20.47 -47.03
N ASN A 130 17.63 -21.05 -47.57
CA ASN A 130 18.70 -20.28 -48.19
C ASN A 130 18.37 -19.93 -49.66
N ASN A 131 19.24 -19.18 -50.35
CA ASN A 131 19.01 -18.81 -51.75
C ASN A 131 18.96 -19.99 -52.73
N ALA A 132 19.54 -21.14 -52.38
CA ALA A 132 19.51 -22.35 -53.20
C ALA A 132 18.26 -23.22 -52.97
N GLY A 133 17.36 -22.83 -52.06
CA GLY A 133 16.11 -23.55 -51.78
C GLY A 133 16.22 -24.64 -50.72
N PHE A 134 17.40 -24.85 -50.12
CA PHE A 134 17.56 -25.80 -49.02
C PHE A 134 16.98 -25.23 -47.74
N VAL A 135 16.28 -26.07 -46.97
CA VAL A 135 15.65 -25.68 -45.71
C VAL A 135 16.66 -25.80 -44.58
N VAL A 136 16.79 -24.74 -43.78
CA VAL A 136 17.64 -24.70 -42.59
C VAL A 136 17.11 -25.67 -41.54
N GLN A 137 18.01 -26.41 -40.92
CA GLN A 137 17.69 -27.35 -39.86
C GLN A 137 17.72 -26.67 -38.49
N GLY A 138 16.78 -27.03 -37.64
CA GLY A 138 16.62 -26.47 -36.31
C GLY A 138 15.47 -27.14 -35.55
N TRP A 139 14.94 -26.43 -34.56
CA TRP A 139 13.83 -26.89 -33.74
C TRP A 139 12.70 -25.87 -33.81
N ASN A 140 11.47 -26.34 -34.00
CA ASN A 140 10.28 -25.48 -33.99
C ASN A 140 9.70 -25.41 -32.57
N ILE A 141 8.98 -24.34 -32.27
CA ILE A 141 8.23 -24.21 -31.02
C ILE A 141 7.11 -25.25 -30.93
N ASN A 142 6.89 -25.79 -29.73
CA ASN A 142 5.66 -26.49 -29.40
C ASN A 142 4.64 -25.50 -28.83
N TRP A 143 3.49 -25.34 -29.47
CA TRP A 143 2.48 -24.35 -29.07
C TRP A 143 1.74 -24.70 -27.77
N ASP A 144 1.75 -25.98 -27.36
CA ASP A 144 1.09 -26.42 -26.12
C ASP A 144 1.81 -25.93 -24.86
N ASP A 145 3.16 -25.87 -24.90
CA ASP A 145 4.01 -25.44 -23.78
C ASP A 145 4.77 -24.14 -24.06
N GLN A 146 4.71 -23.64 -25.30
CA GLN A 146 5.41 -22.46 -25.80
C GLN A 146 6.94 -22.51 -25.64
N THR A 147 7.50 -23.72 -25.68
CA THR A 147 8.94 -23.96 -25.53
C THR A 147 9.54 -24.58 -26.78
N ILE A 148 10.88 -24.45 -26.90
CA ILE A 148 11.67 -25.10 -27.94
C ILE A 148 12.53 -26.17 -27.26
N ASP A 149 12.36 -27.42 -27.66
CA ASP A 149 13.16 -28.55 -27.18
C ASP A 149 14.36 -28.79 -28.11
N SER A 150 15.51 -28.23 -27.74
CA SER A 150 16.77 -28.36 -28.48
C SER A 150 17.53 -29.67 -28.20
N SER A 151 17.02 -30.54 -27.31
CA SER A 151 17.64 -31.84 -27.04
C SER A 151 17.29 -32.89 -28.11
N ARG A 152 16.24 -32.65 -28.89
CA ARG A 152 15.79 -33.53 -29.97
C ARG A 152 16.67 -33.39 -31.21
N THR A 153 16.51 -34.29 -32.18
CA THR A 153 17.17 -34.15 -33.48
C THR A 153 16.60 -32.94 -34.24
N PRO A 154 17.42 -32.12 -34.91
CA PRO A 154 16.94 -31.04 -35.74
C PRO A 154 16.02 -31.53 -36.88
N GLN A 155 15.07 -30.69 -37.24
CA GLN A 155 14.14 -30.85 -38.37
C GLN A 155 14.11 -29.57 -39.21
N ASN A 156 13.34 -29.58 -40.30
CA ASN A 156 13.11 -28.38 -41.10
C ASN A 156 12.47 -27.26 -40.26
N ILE A 157 13.06 -26.07 -40.29
CA ILE A 157 12.47 -24.88 -39.69
C ILE A 157 11.25 -24.48 -40.51
N PHE A 158 10.10 -24.46 -39.85
CA PHE A 158 8.80 -24.13 -40.44
C PHE A 158 8.10 -23.07 -39.61
N ILE A 159 7.83 -21.92 -40.21
CA ILE A 159 7.17 -20.75 -39.64
C ILE A 159 6.06 -20.36 -40.60
N ASP A 160 4.83 -20.80 -40.32
CA ASP A 160 3.66 -20.48 -41.14
C ASP A 160 3.45 -18.94 -41.19
N PRO A 161 3.49 -18.30 -42.38
CA PRO A 161 3.24 -16.86 -42.50
C PRO A 161 1.83 -16.45 -42.04
N GLY A 162 0.87 -17.38 -42.11
CA GLY A 162 -0.50 -17.22 -41.63
C GLY A 162 -0.71 -17.70 -40.19
N MET A 163 0.37 -17.93 -39.43
CA MET A 163 0.29 -18.48 -38.09
C MET A 163 -0.63 -17.65 -37.20
N HIS A 164 -1.65 -18.34 -36.70
CA HIS A 164 -2.63 -17.81 -35.77
C HIS A 164 -2.37 -18.39 -34.38
N ILE A 165 -2.24 -17.52 -33.39
CA ILE A 165 -2.19 -17.93 -31.98
C ILE A 165 -3.57 -17.70 -31.35
N PRO A 166 -4.15 -18.72 -30.70
CA PRO A 166 -5.40 -18.55 -29.99
C PRO A 166 -5.20 -17.58 -28.81
N ALA A 167 -6.29 -16.99 -28.35
CA ALA A 167 -6.25 -16.21 -27.13
C ALA A 167 -5.81 -17.08 -25.95
N ALA A 168 -5.01 -16.52 -25.06
CA ALA A 168 -4.65 -17.14 -23.80
C ALA A 168 -5.36 -16.40 -22.66
N LYS A 169 -6.10 -17.17 -21.86
CA LYS A 169 -6.71 -16.66 -20.63
C LYS A 169 -5.62 -16.27 -19.64
N SER A 170 -5.82 -15.18 -18.91
CA SER A 170 -4.91 -14.80 -17.81
C SER A 170 -4.98 -15.84 -16.68
N THR A 171 -3.84 -16.39 -16.26
CA THR A 171 -3.75 -17.21 -15.05
C THR A 171 -3.06 -16.48 -13.92
N GLU A 172 -2.34 -15.39 -14.22
CA GLU A 172 -1.67 -14.55 -13.24
C GLU A 172 -1.77 -13.07 -13.61
N VAL A 173 -1.91 -12.22 -12.59
CA VAL A 173 -1.81 -10.76 -12.72
C VAL A 173 -0.85 -10.23 -11.66
N ALA A 174 0.09 -9.41 -12.08
CA ALA A 174 1.10 -8.80 -11.24
C ALA A 174 0.94 -7.27 -11.21
N ILE A 175 1.16 -6.69 -10.03
CA ILE A 175 1.17 -5.23 -9.83
C ILE A 175 2.45 -4.81 -9.13
N LYS A 176 2.99 -3.66 -9.53
CA LYS A 176 4.00 -2.93 -8.77
C LYS A 176 3.49 -1.53 -8.50
N ALA A 177 3.29 -1.21 -7.22
CA ALA A 177 2.78 0.10 -6.82
C ALA A 177 3.30 0.50 -5.44
N ASN A 178 3.39 1.81 -5.22
CA ASN A 178 3.65 2.37 -3.90
C ASN A 178 2.32 2.81 -3.26
N LEU A 179 2.16 2.52 -1.96
CA LEU A 179 1.05 2.97 -1.12
C LEU A 179 1.56 3.93 -0.04
N ASN A 180 1.07 5.16 -0.04
CA ASN A 180 1.52 6.20 0.87
C ASN A 180 1.11 5.93 2.33
N SER A 181 2.10 5.61 3.18
CA SER A 181 1.93 5.44 4.63
C SER A 181 2.22 6.72 5.43
N GLY A 182 2.62 7.79 4.76
CA GLY A 182 2.98 9.07 5.35
C GLY A 182 1.80 9.91 5.84
N LEU A 183 2.13 11.12 6.29
CA LEU A 183 1.17 12.08 6.85
C LEU A 183 0.62 13.08 5.82
N ASN A 184 1.00 12.98 4.54
CA ASN A 184 0.48 13.84 3.49
C ASN A 184 0.10 13.01 2.26
N ILE A 185 -1.19 12.93 1.98
CA ILE A 185 -1.76 12.10 0.90
C ILE A 185 -2.31 12.94 -0.28
N GLY A 186 -2.24 14.27 -0.19
CA GLY A 186 -2.85 15.17 -1.15
C GLY A 186 -4.34 14.86 -1.34
N THR A 187 -4.75 14.60 -2.58
CA THR A 187 -6.13 14.22 -2.93
C THR A 187 -6.36 12.71 -2.99
N SER A 188 -5.33 11.87 -2.82
CA SER A 188 -5.40 10.40 -2.88
C SER A 188 -6.05 9.86 -1.60
N SER A 189 -7.34 10.06 -1.49
CA SER A 189 -8.11 9.86 -0.27
C SER A 189 -9.53 9.38 -0.57
N ARG A 190 -10.16 8.81 0.44
CA ARG A 190 -11.61 8.57 0.46
C ARG A 190 -12.23 9.18 1.72
N ASN A 191 -13.54 9.35 1.71
CA ASN A 191 -14.28 9.71 2.92
C ASN A 191 -14.22 8.56 3.95
N LEU A 192 -14.26 8.93 5.23
CA LEU A 192 -14.47 7.98 6.34
C LEU A 192 -15.77 7.18 6.10
N TYR A 193 -15.81 5.94 6.58
CA TYR A 193 -17.00 5.10 6.46
C TYR A 193 -18.15 5.67 7.28
N ALA A 194 -19.37 5.53 6.77
CA ALA A 194 -20.57 5.89 7.52
C ALA A 194 -20.75 4.93 8.71
N LEU A 195 -21.27 5.48 9.81
CA LEU A 195 -21.63 4.75 11.02
C LEU A 195 -23.01 5.22 11.43
N ASP A 196 -23.87 4.28 11.81
CA ASP A 196 -25.18 4.62 12.34
C ASP A 196 -25.12 5.03 13.82
N SER A 197 -26.26 5.13 14.49
CA SER A 197 -26.33 5.61 15.89
C SER A 197 -26.28 4.48 16.93
N VAL A 198 -26.20 3.21 16.52
CA VAL A 198 -26.35 2.05 17.40
C VAL A 198 -25.12 1.17 17.32
N HIS A 199 -24.38 1.10 18.42
CA HIS A 199 -23.19 0.26 18.52
C HIS A 199 -23.51 -1.25 18.38
N GLY A 200 -22.74 -1.96 17.56
CA GLY A 200 -22.84 -3.40 17.35
C GLY A 200 -24.09 -3.83 16.58
N TRP A 201 -24.71 -2.93 15.81
CA TRP A 201 -25.97 -3.20 15.15
C TRP A 201 -26.18 -2.38 13.88
N ASN A 202 -26.27 -3.06 12.75
CA ASN A 202 -26.58 -2.43 11.48
C ASN A 202 -28.09 -2.19 11.34
N THR A 203 -28.50 -0.93 11.42
CA THR A 203 -29.92 -0.52 11.32
C THR A 203 -30.56 -0.79 9.96
N LYS A 204 -29.77 -0.98 8.90
CA LYS A 204 -30.29 -1.28 7.55
C LYS A 204 -30.60 -2.76 7.37
N THR A 205 -29.72 -3.64 7.83
CA THR A 205 -29.91 -5.10 7.75
C THR A 205 -30.71 -5.66 8.93
N GLN A 206 -30.82 -4.89 10.02
CA GLN A 206 -31.42 -5.30 11.29
C GLN A 206 -30.73 -6.55 11.86
N ARG A 207 -29.40 -6.54 11.84
CA ARG A 207 -28.54 -7.62 12.34
C ARG A 207 -27.50 -7.05 13.31
N ALA A 208 -27.14 -7.87 14.29
CA ALA A 208 -26.03 -7.60 15.18
C ALA A 208 -24.73 -7.88 14.43
N GLU A 209 -23.94 -6.83 14.22
CA GLU A 209 -22.69 -6.84 13.47
C GLU A 209 -21.75 -5.87 14.18
N ASP A 210 -20.55 -6.33 14.54
CA ASP A 210 -19.55 -5.48 15.21
C ASP A 210 -18.82 -4.64 14.18
N GLU A 211 -18.97 -3.31 14.24
CA GLU A 211 -18.37 -2.38 13.29
C GLU A 211 -16.84 -2.34 13.40
N ASN A 212 -16.28 -2.73 14.55
CA ASN A 212 -14.84 -2.79 14.77
C ASN A 212 -14.20 -4.09 14.25
N ASP A 213 -15.01 -5.07 13.82
CA ASP A 213 -14.49 -6.29 13.23
C ASP A 213 -13.89 -6.03 11.84
N THR A 214 -12.57 -6.23 11.74
CA THR A 214 -11.86 -6.10 10.46
C THR A 214 -12.20 -7.20 9.47
N GLY A 215 -12.68 -8.36 9.93
CA GLY A 215 -13.02 -9.53 9.12
C GLY A 215 -14.37 -9.44 8.42
N THR A 216 -15.32 -8.68 8.98
CA THR A 216 -16.61 -8.42 8.34
C THR A 216 -16.57 -7.06 7.63
N THR A 217 -17.23 -6.99 6.47
CA THR A 217 -17.34 -5.74 5.70
C THR A 217 -18.69 -5.73 5.03
N GLN A 218 -19.51 -4.75 5.41
CA GLN A 218 -20.87 -4.61 4.95
C GLN A 218 -20.95 -3.62 3.79
N PHE A 219 -21.91 -3.86 2.90
CA PHE A 219 -22.13 -3.05 1.71
C PHE A 219 -23.56 -2.53 1.66
N TYR A 220 -23.71 -1.33 1.11
CA TYR A 220 -25.02 -0.76 0.80
C TYR A 220 -25.01 -0.08 -0.56
N THR A 221 -26.19 -0.01 -1.18
CA THR A 221 -26.38 0.73 -2.43
C THR A 221 -26.67 2.19 -2.10
N THR A 222 -25.80 3.07 -2.57
CA THR A 222 -25.94 4.53 -2.43
C THR A 222 -27.05 5.07 -3.32
N SER A 223 -27.46 6.33 -3.09
CA SER A 223 -28.44 7.04 -3.93
C SER A 223 -28.01 7.19 -5.40
N LYS A 224 -26.72 7.00 -5.69
CA LYS A 224 -26.14 7.04 -7.05
C LYS A 224 -25.98 5.65 -7.68
N ASN A 225 -26.59 4.63 -7.08
CA ASN A 225 -26.47 3.23 -7.51
C ASN A 225 -25.01 2.69 -7.51
N SER A 226 -24.15 3.25 -6.66
CA SER A 226 -22.83 2.66 -6.34
C SER A 226 -22.93 1.81 -5.08
N VAL A 227 -22.24 0.68 -5.05
CA VAL A 227 -22.14 -0.19 -3.87
C VAL A 227 -20.92 0.20 -3.04
N GLU A 228 -21.15 0.75 -1.85
CA GLU A 228 -20.10 1.28 -0.97
C GLU A 228 -20.04 0.54 0.36
N VAL A 229 -18.90 0.63 1.05
CA VAL A 229 -18.70 0.09 2.40
C VAL A 229 -19.36 1.02 3.42
N THR A 230 -20.03 0.43 4.42
CA THR A 230 -20.65 1.12 5.57
C THR A 230 -20.39 0.34 6.86
N GLU A 231 -20.72 0.92 8.01
CA GLU A 231 -20.64 0.28 9.34
C GLU A 231 -19.24 -0.28 9.62
N LYS A 232 -18.22 0.56 9.42
CA LYS A 232 -16.83 0.17 9.67
C LYS A 232 -16.08 1.18 10.53
N GLY A 233 -15.75 0.76 11.75
CA GLY A 233 -14.88 1.48 12.66
C GLY A 233 -13.45 1.51 12.12
N VAL A 234 -12.83 2.69 12.14
CA VAL A 234 -11.44 2.89 11.69
C VAL A 234 -10.60 3.35 12.87
N ASP A 235 -9.34 2.91 12.92
CA ASP A 235 -8.39 3.41 13.91
C ASP A 235 -8.22 4.93 13.75
N ALA A 236 -8.51 5.68 14.82
CA ALA A 236 -8.43 7.13 14.81
C ALA A 236 -7.02 7.67 14.51
N GLY A 237 -5.98 6.85 14.72
CA GLY A 237 -4.60 7.15 14.35
C GLY A 237 -4.35 7.21 12.83
N SER A 238 -5.23 6.62 12.03
CA SER A 238 -5.14 6.60 10.55
C SER A 238 -5.92 7.73 9.87
N LEU A 239 -6.48 8.68 10.63
CA LEU A 239 -7.33 9.73 10.10
C LEU A 239 -6.54 10.87 9.45
N PHE A 240 -7.12 11.41 8.39
CA PHE A 240 -6.67 12.60 7.67
C PHE A 240 -7.78 13.64 7.65
N ASN A 241 -7.40 14.92 7.60
CA ASN A 241 -8.37 15.99 7.35
C ASN A 241 -8.68 16.15 5.85
N ALA A 242 -9.58 17.07 5.52
CA ALA A 242 -9.98 17.38 4.14
C ALA A 242 -8.80 17.75 3.20
N LYS A 243 -7.69 18.28 3.74
CA LYS A 243 -6.48 18.65 2.97
C LYS A 243 -5.54 17.47 2.72
N GLY A 244 -5.86 16.28 3.22
CA GLY A 244 -4.99 15.11 3.14
C GLY A 244 -3.80 15.19 4.09
N GLN A 245 -3.88 16.01 5.16
CA GLN A 245 -2.88 16.03 6.23
C GLN A 245 -3.32 15.08 7.35
N GLY A 246 -2.44 14.17 7.76
CA GLY A 246 -2.69 13.22 8.83
C GLY A 246 -2.86 13.94 10.16
N LEU A 247 -3.85 13.52 10.95
CA LEU A 247 -4.11 14.09 12.28
C LEU A 247 -3.02 13.72 13.28
N ASN A 248 -2.26 12.65 12.99
CA ASN A 248 -1.11 12.20 13.79
C ASN A 248 -1.45 12.05 15.28
N LEU A 249 -2.62 11.47 15.57
CA LEU A 249 -3.07 11.21 16.93
C LEU A 249 -2.18 10.14 17.58
N ARG A 250 -1.71 10.40 18.80
CA ARG A 250 -0.81 9.52 19.56
C ARG A 250 -1.44 9.11 20.89
N ASP A 251 -0.94 8.02 21.45
CA ASP A 251 -1.38 7.50 22.74
C ASP A 251 -1.42 8.58 23.83
N GLY A 252 -2.52 8.61 24.58
CA GLY A 252 -2.72 9.56 25.67
C GLY A 252 -3.20 10.94 25.23
N GLN A 253 -3.14 11.28 23.93
CA GLN A 253 -3.75 12.51 23.41
C GLN A 253 -5.27 12.36 23.36
N GLY A 254 -5.97 13.50 23.36
CA GLY A 254 -7.41 13.49 23.39
C GLY A 254 -8.03 14.89 23.37
N ILE A 255 -9.33 14.93 23.65
CA ILE A 255 -10.13 16.15 23.69
C ILE A 255 -11.02 16.18 24.93
N TRP A 256 -11.31 17.40 25.36
CA TRP A 256 -12.43 17.71 26.24
C TRP A 256 -13.65 18.07 25.42
N VAL A 257 -14.79 17.50 25.79
CA VAL A 257 -16.09 17.80 25.19
C VAL A 257 -17.01 18.23 26.30
N SER A 258 -17.42 19.50 26.28
CA SER A 258 -18.51 20.02 27.11
C SER A 258 -19.80 19.96 26.32
N TYR A 259 -20.87 19.46 26.94
CA TYR A 259 -22.20 19.36 26.33
C TYR A 259 -23.15 20.49 26.78
N ALA A 260 -22.83 21.10 27.92
CA ALA A 260 -23.53 22.25 28.48
C ALA A 260 -22.55 23.03 29.38
N ASP A 261 -22.89 24.27 29.68
CA ASP A 261 -22.14 25.04 30.69
C ASP A 261 -22.43 24.46 32.07
N ALA A 262 -21.40 24.23 32.88
CA ALA A 262 -21.59 23.80 34.26
C ALA A 262 -22.11 24.98 35.07
N THR A 263 -23.25 24.82 35.74
CA THR A 263 -23.85 25.88 36.56
C THR A 263 -24.19 25.37 37.95
N TYR A 264 -23.96 26.21 38.97
CA TYR A 264 -24.36 25.92 40.34
C TYR A 264 -24.78 27.17 41.10
N SER A 265 -26.03 27.21 41.55
CA SER A 265 -26.53 28.27 42.44
C SER A 265 -26.41 27.83 43.88
N THR A 266 -25.75 28.65 44.70
CA THR A 266 -25.71 28.47 46.16
C THR A 266 -27.04 28.88 46.80
N ASN A 267 -27.25 28.50 48.07
CA ASN A 267 -28.46 28.86 48.85
C ASN A 267 -29.76 28.42 48.16
N LYS A 268 -29.80 27.20 47.62
CA LYS A 268 -31.01 26.63 47.00
C LYS A 268 -32.18 26.49 47.98
N VAL A 269 -31.91 26.50 49.28
CA VAL A 269 -32.92 26.53 50.35
C VAL A 269 -33.66 27.87 50.47
N GLY A 270 -33.23 28.91 49.76
CA GLY A 270 -33.96 30.17 49.62
C GLY A 270 -33.96 31.06 50.87
N VAL A 271 -32.89 31.04 51.67
CA VAL A 271 -32.77 31.93 52.82
C VAL A 271 -32.56 33.36 52.31
N ASN A 272 -33.30 34.33 52.87
CA ASN A 272 -33.16 35.72 52.47
C ASN A 272 -31.76 36.27 52.76
N ALA A 273 -31.29 37.20 51.93
CA ALA A 273 -30.13 38.02 52.24
C ALA A 273 -30.41 38.91 53.46
N PHE A 274 -29.37 39.24 54.22
CA PHE A 274 -29.47 40.26 55.27
C PHE A 274 -29.84 41.62 54.66
N ASP A 275 -30.92 42.22 55.15
CA ASP A 275 -31.35 43.57 54.74
C ASP A 275 -31.02 44.58 55.84
N PRO A 276 -30.06 45.49 55.63
CA PRO A 276 -29.70 46.50 56.64
C PRO A 276 -30.81 47.54 56.90
N ASN A 277 -31.82 47.64 56.03
CA ASN A 277 -32.94 48.58 56.21
C ASN A 277 -34.08 47.99 57.03
N LEU A 278 -34.13 46.66 57.17
CA LEU A 278 -35.17 45.97 57.92
C LEU A 278 -34.82 45.96 59.42
N GLN A 279 -35.25 46.99 60.14
CA GLN A 279 -34.93 47.30 61.55
C GLN A 279 -35.52 46.34 62.60
N GLN A 280 -35.24 45.04 62.47
CA GLN A 280 -35.62 43.98 63.39
C GLN A 280 -34.56 42.87 63.37
N ASN A 281 -34.65 41.90 64.30
CA ASN A 281 -33.76 40.75 64.26
C ASN A 281 -34.00 39.92 63.00
N GLN A 282 -32.90 39.44 62.40
CA GLN A 282 -32.93 38.64 61.17
C GLN A 282 -32.02 37.42 61.34
N THR A 283 -32.47 36.26 60.85
CA THR A 283 -31.61 35.10 60.61
C THR A 283 -31.54 34.92 59.11
N ALA A 284 -30.40 35.27 58.52
CA ALA A 284 -30.29 35.50 57.08
C ALA A 284 -28.92 35.04 56.54
N ALA A 285 -28.83 34.92 55.22
CA ALA A 285 -27.56 34.76 54.53
C ALA A 285 -26.76 36.07 54.65
N PHE A 286 -25.58 36.02 55.28
CA PHE A 286 -24.83 37.22 55.63
C PHE A 286 -23.44 37.23 55.00
N TRP A 287 -23.14 38.34 54.31
CA TRP A 287 -21.94 38.52 53.50
C TRP A 287 -21.00 39.60 54.03
N GLY A 288 -21.22 40.05 55.27
CA GLY A 288 -20.45 41.12 55.90
C GLY A 288 -21.11 42.49 55.79
N THR A 289 -20.53 43.45 56.51
CA THR A 289 -20.79 44.89 56.41
C THR A 289 -19.47 45.64 56.65
N ALA A 290 -19.46 46.96 56.50
CA ALA A 290 -18.31 47.78 56.89
C ALA A 290 -17.86 47.59 58.37
N ASN A 291 -18.78 47.17 59.25
CA ASN A 291 -18.54 47.00 60.67
C ASN A 291 -18.40 45.52 61.11
N GLN A 292 -18.60 44.56 60.20
CA GLN A 292 -18.50 43.13 60.51
C GLN A 292 -17.96 42.38 59.30
N LYS A 293 -16.81 41.73 59.47
CA LYS A 293 -16.15 40.94 58.43
C LYS A 293 -16.60 39.49 58.49
N VAL A 294 -16.57 38.81 57.36
CA VAL A 294 -16.81 37.37 57.25
C VAL A 294 -15.61 36.67 56.61
N ASN A 295 -15.45 35.38 56.92
CA ASN A 295 -14.37 34.54 56.44
C ASN A 295 -14.86 33.68 55.29
N LEU A 296 -14.32 33.92 54.09
CA LEU A 296 -14.47 33.02 52.94
C LEU A 296 -13.40 31.95 53.02
N ASP A 297 -13.78 30.67 53.09
CA ASP A 297 -12.85 29.53 53.04
C ASP A 297 -13.49 28.39 52.23
N ILE A 298 -13.12 28.30 50.95
CA ILE A 298 -13.63 27.31 50.01
C ILE A 298 -12.48 26.70 49.21
N THR A 299 -12.70 25.52 48.64
CA THR A 299 -11.84 24.91 47.63
C THR A 299 -12.65 24.70 46.36
N LEU A 300 -12.23 25.30 45.26
CA LEU A 300 -12.91 25.25 43.97
C LEU A 300 -11.96 24.68 42.92
N ASN A 301 -12.35 23.58 42.29
CA ASN A 301 -11.53 22.84 41.32
C ASN A 301 -10.11 22.53 41.81
N GLY A 302 -9.97 22.25 43.12
CA GLY A 302 -8.70 21.97 43.79
C GLY A 302 -7.90 23.20 44.22
N VAL A 303 -8.35 24.42 43.88
CA VAL A 303 -7.72 25.68 44.30
C VAL A 303 -8.40 26.21 45.56
N ARG A 304 -7.64 26.38 46.64
CA ARG A 304 -8.16 26.92 47.90
C ARG A 304 -8.25 28.44 47.84
N ILE A 305 -9.42 28.99 48.16
CA ILE A 305 -9.72 30.43 48.16
C ILE A 305 -10.04 30.83 49.60
N GLN A 306 -9.17 31.65 50.19
CA GLN A 306 -9.30 32.12 51.57
C GLN A 306 -9.21 33.64 51.65
N ASN A 307 -10.14 34.26 52.39
CA ASN A 307 -10.12 35.68 52.70
C ASN A 307 -10.97 35.98 53.95
N ALA A 308 -10.37 36.58 54.98
CA ALA A 308 -11.04 36.92 56.24
C ALA A 308 -11.59 38.35 56.30
N ASP A 309 -11.38 39.15 55.24
CA ASP A 309 -11.67 40.58 55.19
C ASP A 309 -12.91 40.92 54.33
N ILE A 310 -13.76 39.94 54.03
CA ILE A 310 -14.96 40.12 53.21
C ILE A 310 -15.98 40.99 53.97
N GLN A 311 -16.43 42.07 53.33
CA GLN A 311 -17.39 43.03 53.89
C GLN A 311 -18.70 43.10 53.09
N SER A 312 -18.73 42.50 51.89
CA SER A 312 -19.91 42.40 51.05
C SER A 312 -19.82 41.16 50.16
N ILE A 313 -20.96 40.75 49.59
CA ILE A 313 -21.00 39.67 48.59
C ILE A 313 -20.20 40.02 47.34
N ASP A 314 -20.15 41.30 46.96
CA ASP A 314 -19.38 41.76 45.80
C ASP A 314 -17.88 41.60 46.03
N ASP A 315 -17.39 41.81 47.25
CA ASP A 315 -15.99 41.55 47.61
C ASP A 315 -15.65 40.07 47.45
N ALA A 316 -16.54 39.18 47.90
CA ALA A 316 -16.36 37.74 47.75
C ALA A 316 -16.35 37.33 46.28
N ILE A 317 -17.29 37.83 45.48
CA ILE A 317 -17.38 37.55 44.04
C ILE A 317 -16.14 38.05 43.30
N ALA A 318 -15.75 39.31 43.54
CA ALA A 318 -14.56 39.89 42.91
C ALA A 318 -13.31 39.09 43.27
N TYR A 319 -13.16 38.70 44.54
CA TYR A 319 -12.04 37.90 44.99
C TYR A 319 -12.03 36.50 44.37
N ILE A 320 -13.17 35.79 44.35
CA ILE A 320 -13.30 34.48 43.69
C ILE A 320 -12.92 34.57 42.21
N ASN A 321 -13.41 35.61 41.50
CA ASN A 321 -13.12 35.80 40.09
C ASN A 321 -11.64 36.09 39.79
N THR A 322 -10.81 36.45 40.77
CA THR A 322 -9.35 36.49 40.58
C THR A 322 -8.72 35.13 40.37
N PHE A 323 -9.43 34.02 40.67
CA PHE A 323 -8.97 32.64 40.53
C PHE A 323 -9.49 31.96 39.25
N THR A 324 -10.34 32.62 38.45
CA THR A 324 -10.87 32.05 37.19
C THR A 324 -9.74 31.71 36.23
N ALA A 325 -8.85 32.68 35.95
CA ALA A 325 -7.69 32.47 35.10
C ALA A 325 -6.47 32.00 35.90
N PRO A 326 -5.59 31.17 35.32
CA PRO A 326 -4.31 30.82 35.92
C PRO A 326 -3.36 32.04 36.00
N THR A 327 -2.44 31.97 36.94
CA THR A 327 -1.31 32.92 37.08
C THR A 327 0.02 32.16 36.94
N ASP A 328 1.14 32.87 36.97
CA ASP A 328 2.48 32.27 36.94
C ASP A 328 2.77 31.28 38.08
N THR A 329 2.14 31.49 39.25
CA THR A 329 2.41 30.72 40.47
C THR A 329 1.22 29.90 40.98
N ARG A 330 0.04 30.04 40.36
CA ARG A 330 -1.21 29.41 40.84
C ARG A 330 -2.08 28.97 39.67
N ASP A 331 -2.60 27.74 39.77
CA ASP A 331 -3.62 27.20 38.88
C ASP A 331 -4.88 28.09 38.85
N GLY A 332 -5.52 28.15 37.68
CA GLY A 332 -6.86 28.72 37.52
C GLY A 332 -7.94 27.68 37.78
N THR A 333 -9.19 28.13 37.91
CA THR A 333 -10.36 27.26 38.08
C THR A 333 -11.23 27.17 36.84
N GLY A 334 -11.16 28.14 35.91
CA GLY A 334 -12.12 28.30 34.81
C GLY A 334 -13.53 28.72 35.26
N VAL A 335 -13.80 28.76 36.57
CA VAL A 335 -15.13 29.06 37.11
C VAL A 335 -15.28 30.57 37.34
N LYS A 336 -16.40 31.12 36.88
CA LYS A 336 -16.83 32.48 37.11
C LYS A 336 -17.95 32.51 38.17
N ALA A 337 -17.84 33.42 39.12
CA ALA A 337 -18.86 33.71 40.12
C ALA A 337 -19.65 34.96 39.73
N VAL A 338 -20.97 34.89 39.85
CA VAL A 338 -21.91 35.99 39.62
C VAL A 338 -22.88 36.06 40.80
N LYS A 339 -23.35 37.26 41.14
CA LYS A 339 -24.35 37.43 42.20
C LYS A 339 -25.71 36.89 41.73
N ASN A 340 -26.40 36.15 42.58
CA ASN A 340 -27.77 35.74 42.30
C ASN A 340 -28.75 36.93 42.38
N LYS A 341 -29.96 36.76 41.85
CA LYS A 341 -30.93 37.87 41.66
C LYS A 341 -31.36 38.56 42.96
N ASP A 342 -31.42 37.82 44.06
CA ASP A 342 -31.84 38.31 45.38
C ASP A 342 -30.67 38.72 46.28
N GLY A 343 -29.42 38.59 45.79
CA GLY A 343 -28.21 38.93 46.53
C GLY A 343 -27.92 38.05 47.75
N SER A 344 -28.63 36.92 47.88
CA SER A 344 -28.48 35.99 49.00
C SER A 344 -27.30 35.03 48.80
N GLY A 345 -26.81 34.89 47.57
CA GLY A 345 -25.86 33.87 47.17
C GLY A 345 -25.14 34.16 45.86
N ILE A 346 -24.33 33.18 45.45
CA ILE A 346 -23.53 33.16 44.23
C ILE A 346 -24.08 32.12 43.25
N ASP A 347 -24.16 32.51 41.99
CA ASP A 347 -24.31 31.65 40.82
C ASP A 347 -22.92 31.42 40.21
N PHE A 348 -22.44 30.18 40.30
CA PHE A 348 -21.23 29.73 39.63
C PHE A 348 -21.54 29.25 38.23
N VAL A 349 -20.72 29.67 37.27
CA VAL A 349 -20.79 29.25 35.87
C VAL A 349 -19.40 28.92 35.35
N ASN A 350 -19.25 27.79 34.68
CA ASN A 350 -18.07 27.42 33.92
C ASN A 350 -18.52 26.94 32.53
N ASP A 351 -18.14 27.68 31.50
CA ASP A 351 -18.44 27.33 30.09
C ASP A 351 -17.54 26.19 29.56
N ASN A 352 -16.54 25.80 30.35
CA ASN A 352 -15.54 24.77 30.05
C ASN A 352 -14.71 25.04 28.78
N ALA A 353 -14.77 26.26 28.24
CA ALA A 353 -14.10 26.63 26.99
C ALA A 353 -12.60 26.96 27.21
N ASP A 354 -12.22 27.25 28.45
CA ASP A 354 -10.86 27.67 28.80
C ASP A 354 -10.00 26.52 29.34
N GLY A 355 -8.70 26.56 29.04
CA GLY A 355 -7.71 25.60 29.52
C GLY A 355 -7.85 24.19 28.94
N THR A 356 -6.92 23.31 29.31
CA THR A 356 -6.81 21.93 28.76
C THR A 356 -6.70 20.85 29.84
N THR A 357 -6.69 21.23 31.12
CA THR A 357 -6.49 20.36 32.29
C THR A 357 -7.76 20.24 33.14
N ASP A 358 -7.81 19.20 33.99
CA ASP A 358 -8.97 18.89 34.84
C ASP A 358 -9.47 20.08 35.70
N ASN A 359 -8.57 20.93 36.22
CA ASN A 359 -8.92 22.05 37.10
C ASN A 359 -9.65 23.19 36.39
N MET A 360 -9.62 23.25 35.06
CA MET A 360 -10.30 24.28 34.27
C MET A 360 -11.69 23.83 33.80
N LYS A 361 -12.05 22.57 34.03
CA LYS A 361 -13.30 21.96 33.56
C LYS A 361 -14.22 21.67 34.74
N ASN A 362 -15.52 21.70 34.46
CA ASN A 362 -16.59 21.42 35.40
C ASN A 362 -16.58 22.35 36.63
N ILE A 363 -17.48 22.10 37.58
CA ILE A 363 -17.47 22.76 38.89
C ILE A 363 -17.34 21.69 39.96
N ASN A 364 -16.30 21.78 40.78
CA ASN A 364 -16.15 21.00 42.00
C ASN A 364 -15.86 21.94 43.16
N LEU A 365 -16.92 22.25 43.92
CA LEU A 365 -16.89 23.16 45.05
C LEU A 365 -16.90 22.35 46.35
N VAL A 366 -16.00 22.68 47.27
CA VAL A 366 -15.99 22.22 48.66
C VAL A 366 -15.94 23.44 49.57
N VAL A 367 -16.94 23.60 50.44
CA VAL A 367 -17.00 24.67 51.43
C VAL A 367 -16.39 24.19 52.73
N ALA A 368 -15.42 24.93 53.28
CA ALA A 368 -14.86 24.58 54.57
C ALA A 368 -15.87 24.85 55.70
N ASN A 369 -15.84 24.04 56.76
CA ASN A 369 -16.69 24.27 57.93
C ASN A 369 -16.41 25.63 58.62
N THR A 370 -15.19 26.14 58.49
CA THR A 370 -14.70 27.45 58.92
C THR A 370 -15.21 28.62 58.09
N ASN A 371 -15.87 28.35 56.94
CA ASN A 371 -16.50 29.40 56.14
C ASN A 371 -17.57 30.10 56.96
N THR A 372 -17.61 31.43 56.92
CA THR A 372 -18.67 32.25 57.50
C THR A 372 -19.25 33.25 56.50
N ALA A 373 -18.63 33.42 55.33
CA ALA A 373 -19.16 34.24 54.24
C ALA A 373 -20.36 33.57 53.57
N GLY A 374 -21.49 34.28 53.51
CA GLY A 374 -22.72 33.76 52.91
C GLY A 374 -23.35 32.61 53.70
N GLU A 375 -22.99 32.46 54.97
CA GLU A 375 -23.59 31.47 55.87
C GLU A 375 -24.75 32.09 56.66
N LEU A 376 -25.43 31.26 57.45
CA LEU A 376 -26.45 31.74 58.38
C LEU A 376 -25.80 32.58 59.50
N TRP A 377 -26.30 33.80 59.67
CA TRP A 377 -26.01 34.65 60.81
C TRP A 377 -27.28 35.21 61.42
N ASN A 378 -27.26 35.42 62.74
CA ASN A 378 -28.23 36.22 63.45
C ASN A 378 -27.74 37.68 63.47
N ALA A 379 -28.48 38.56 62.80
CA ALA A 379 -28.34 40.00 62.92
C ALA A 379 -29.36 40.51 63.95
N VAL A 380 -28.86 41.00 65.08
CA VAL A 380 -29.68 41.49 66.21
C VAL A 380 -29.75 43.01 66.15
N TRP A 381 -30.96 43.54 66.00
CA TRP A 381 -31.21 44.97 65.93
C TRP A 381 -31.27 45.57 67.33
N ASN A 382 -30.52 46.65 67.55
CA ASN A 382 -30.59 47.43 68.77
C ASN A 382 -31.32 48.75 68.54
N ASN A 383 -32.55 48.86 69.05
CA ASN A 383 -33.37 50.07 68.94
C ASN A 383 -32.73 51.33 69.56
N ASN A 384 -31.89 51.19 70.59
CA ASN A 384 -31.27 52.33 71.26
C ASN A 384 -30.15 52.93 70.42
N ASN A 385 -29.34 52.06 69.81
CA ASN A 385 -28.14 52.47 69.10
C ASN A 385 -28.37 52.62 67.59
N GLN A 386 -29.53 52.16 67.07
CA GLN A 386 -29.86 52.10 65.65
C GLN A 386 -28.80 51.33 64.85
N THR A 387 -28.29 50.25 65.45
CA THR A 387 -27.19 49.43 64.90
C THR A 387 -27.53 47.94 64.97
N PHE A 388 -26.94 47.16 64.07
CA PHE A 388 -26.92 45.70 64.15
C PHE A 388 -25.70 45.15 64.87
N THR A 389 -25.89 44.06 65.59
CA THR A 389 -24.82 43.19 66.08
C THR A 389 -24.98 41.80 65.48
N PHE A 390 -23.89 41.09 65.19
CA PHE A 390 -23.94 39.86 64.40
C PHE A 390 -23.30 38.70 65.15
N ASN A 391 -23.94 37.53 65.11
CA ASN A 391 -23.40 36.27 65.63
C ASN A 391 -23.83 35.08 64.75
N ASN A 392 -23.05 34.00 64.73
CA ASN A 392 -23.28 32.81 63.92
C ASN A 392 -23.45 31.52 64.74
N ASN A 393 -23.67 31.65 66.05
CA ASN A 393 -23.90 30.54 66.99
C ASN A 393 -25.33 30.53 67.53
N GLY A 394 -25.86 31.70 67.91
CA GLY A 394 -27.16 31.83 68.58
C GLY A 394 -27.16 31.36 70.04
N ASN A 395 -28.30 31.51 70.71
CA ASN A 395 -28.47 31.18 72.13
C ASN A 395 -29.78 30.43 72.44
N GLY A 396 -30.48 29.91 71.42
CA GLY A 396 -31.69 29.13 71.60
C GLY A 396 -32.95 29.95 71.90
N GLN A 397 -32.94 31.27 71.64
CA GLN A 397 -34.09 32.15 71.90
C GLN A 397 -34.69 32.74 70.61
N ALA A 398 -35.95 33.18 70.69
CA ALA A 398 -36.62 33.86 69.59
C ALA A 398 -35.86 35.14 69.20
N GLY A 399 -35.53 35.27 67.90
CA GLY A 399 -34.72 36.37 67.37
C GLY A 399 -33.21 36.15 67.45
N THR A 400 -32.74 35.12 68.17
CA THR A 400 -31.34 34.65 68.19
C THR A 400 -31.29 33.11 68.24
N PRO A 401 -31.92 32.42 67.26
CA PRO A 401 -31.99 30.97 67.26
C PRO A 401 -30.59 30.34 67.22
N THR A 402 -30.41 29.19 67.87
CA THR A 402 -29.19 28.39 67.71
C THR A 402 -29.01 28.01 66.25
N ILE A 403 -27.83 28.27 65.68
CA ILE A 403 -27.49 27.95 64.30
C ILE A 403 -26.67 26.67 64.28
N ASN A 404 -27.26 25.58 63.81
CA ASN A 404 -26.57 24.31 63.63
C ASN A 404 -26.33 24.02 62.14
N LYS A 405 -25.07 24.13 61.72
CA LYS A 405 -24.65 23.72 60.36
C LYS A 405 -24.83 22.23 60.09
N ASN A 406 -24.79 21.39 61.13
CA ASN A 406 -25.01 19.93 61.05
C ASN A 406 -24.15 19.24 59.97
N GLY A 407 -22.87 19.61 59.90
CA GLY A 407 -21.94 19.07 58.89
C GLY A 407 -22.22 19.54 57.45
N SER A 408 -23.04 20.57 57.27
CA SER A 408 -23.40 21.19 55.98
C SER A 408 -22.97 22.67 55.93
N SER A 409 -23.19 23.33 54.80
CA SER A 409 -23.06 24.78 54.60
C SER A 409 -24.36 25.32 54.01
N LEU A 410 -24.68 26.59 54.27
CA LEU A 410 -25.84 27.23 53.62
C LEU A 410 -25.73 27.22 52.10
N TRP A 411 -24.49 27.21 51.58
CA TRP A 411 -24.22 27.22 50.15
C TRP A 411 -24.71 25.93 49.48
N THR A 412 -24.54 24.79 50.16
CA THR A 412 -24.74 23.43 49.63
C THR A 412 -25.86 22.65 50.31
N ALA A 413 -26.55 23.25 51.28
CA ALA A 413 -27.67 22.61 51.96
C ALA A 413 -28.80 22.29 50.97
N THR A 414 -29.36 21.09 51.10
CA THR A 414 -30.53 20.65 50.36
C THR A 414 -31.83 20.98 51.09
N ASN A 415 -31.78 21.09 52.42
CA ASN A 415 -32.90 21.47 53.26
C ASN A 415 -32.48 22.34 54.45
N ILE A 416 -33.40 23.15 54.94
CA ILE A 416 -33.29 23.95 56.15
C ILE A 416 -34.52 23.73 57.02
N THR A 417 -34.34 23.59 58.33
CA THR A 417 -35.44 23.34 59.28
C THR A 417 -35.40 24.35 60.42
N PHE A 418 -36.50 25.08 60.57
CA PHE A 418 -36.73 25.99 61.70
C PHE A 418 -37.52 25.27 62.80
N THR A 419 -37.13 25.47 64.06
CA THR A 419 -37.79 24.85 65.22
C THR A 419 -37.97 25.90 66.33
N PRO A 420 -39.19 26.14 66.85
CA PRO A 420 -40.47 25.62 66.34
C PRO A 420 -40.74 26.05 64.89
N GLN A 421 -41.57 25.29 64.18
CA GLN A 421 -41.96 25.62 62.81
C GLN A 421 -42.76 26.94 62.78
N PRO A 422 -42.69 27.73 61.69
CA PRO A 422 -43.54 28.90 61.51
C PRO A 422 -45.03 28.54 61.69
N PRO A 423 -45.85 29.40 62.34
CA PRO A 423 -45.64 30.82 62.58
C PRO A 423 -44.97 31.19 63.91
N GLN A 424 -44.64 30.23 64.80
CA GLN A 424 -43.93 30.55 66.03
C GLN A 424 -42.49 31.00 65.72
N ALA A 425 -41.97 31.96 66.50
CA ALA A 425 -40.59 32.40 66.34
C ALA A 425 -39.61 31.25 66.62
N ALA A 426 -38.74 30.97 65.65
CA ALA A 426 -37.77 29.88 65.74
C ALA A 426 -36.75 30.16 66.85
N THR A 427 -36.40 29.10 67.59
CA THR A 427 -35.35 29.07 68.60
C THR A 427 -34.13 28.25 68.15
N ASN A 428 -34.28 27.45 67.09
CA ASN A 428 -33.22 26.69 66.46
C ASN A 428 -33.42 26.67 64.93
N VAL A 429 -32.31 26.75 64.21
CA VAL A 429 -32.26 26.54 62.76
C VAL A 429 -31.17 25.51 62.45
N GLN A 430 -31.54 24.49 61.68
CA GLN A 430 -30.65 23.39 61.32
C GLN A 430 -30.60 23.20 59.81
N LEU A 431 -29.39 23.06 59.27
CA LEU A 431 -29.16 22.71 57.88
C LEU A 431 -29.13 21.18 57.70
N THR A 432 -29.48 20.73 56.50
CA THR A 432 -29.32 19.33 56.07
C THR A 432 -28.68 19.32 54.69
N GLY A 433 -27.66 18.50 54.50
CA GLY A 433 -26.89 18.44 53.25
C GLY A 433 -25.43 18.08 53.53
N GLY A 434 -24.57 18.31 52.53
CA GLY A 434 -23.13 18.15 52.63
C GLY A 434 -22.40 19.49 52.50
N LEU A 435 -21.08 19.41 52.35
CA LEU A 435 -20.19 20.57 52.18
C LEU A 435 -19.69 20.74 50.74
N ASN A 436 -20.04 19.84 49.83
CA ASN A 436 -19.55 19.84 48.47
C ASN A 436 -20.68 19.75 47.44
N ALA A 437 -20.43 20.35 46.28
CA ALA A 437 -21.27 20.25 45.11
C ALA A 437 -20.37 20.06 43.88
N GLN A 438 -20.64 19.01 43.10
CA GLN A 438 -19.88 18.68 41.91
C GLN A 438 -20.82 18.60 40.70
N ILE A 439 -20.64 19.52 39.75
CA ILE A 439 -21.42 19.63 38.53
C ILE A 439 -20.54 19.19 37.37
N ILE A 440 -20.96 18.13 36.68
CA ILE A 440 -20.20 17.55 35.57
C ILE A 440 -21.00 17.73 34.29
N THR A 441 -20.46 18.49 33.36
CA THR A 441 -21.03 18.71 32.02
C THR A 441 -20.02 18.50 30.89
N ALA A 442 -18.75 18.31 31.25
CA ALA A 442 -17.65 18.03 30.34
C ALA A 442 -16.90 16.75 30.70
N HIS A 443 -16.57 15.97 29.68
CA HIS A 443 -15.81 14.72 29.78
C HIS A 443 -14.56 14.75 28.90
N LYS A 444 -13.60 13.89 29.23
CA LYS A 444 -12.32 13.74 28.51
C LYS A 444 -12.26 12.40 27.79
N TYR A 445 -11.93 12.47 26.50
CA TYR A 445 -11.83 11.33 25.59
C TYR A 445 -10.39 11.17 25.16
N ILE A 446 -9.79 10.02 25.45
CA ILE A 446 -8.36 9.77 25.29
C ILE A 446 -8.15 8.60 24.33
N TYR A 447 -7.28 8.80 23.36
CA TYR A 447 -6.93 7.79 22.37
C TYR A 447 -5.95 6.76 22.94
N SER A 448 -6.18 5.50 22.58
CA SER A 448 -5.28 4.38 22.80
C SER A 448 -5.06 3.60 21.51
N SER A 449 -3.80 3.31 21.19
CA SER A 449 -3.38 2.43 20.09
C SER A 449 -3.57 0.95 20.41
N ASN A 450 -3.86 0.58 21.68
CA ASN A 450 -4.27 -0.76 22.05
C ASN A 450 -5.77 -0.96 21.78
N PRO A 451 -6.22 -2.20 21.48
CA PRO A 451 -7.66 -2.50 21.39
C PRO A 451 -8.42 -2.05 22.63
N VAL A 452 -9.58 -1.42 22.40
CA VAL A 452 -10.49 -0.94 23.46
C VAL A 452 -11.84 -1.58 23.21
N ASP A 453 -12.43 -2.13 24.27
CA ASP A 453 -13.83 -2.57 24.27
C ASP A 453 -14.59 -1.64 25.22
N ILE A 454 -15.52 -0.87 24.65
CA ILE A 454 -16.36 0.08 25.39
C ILE A 454 -17.57 -0.60 26.07
N GLY A 455 -17.77 -1.89 25.81
CA GLY A 455 -18.88 -2.70 26.30
C GLY A 455 -20.22 -2.36 25.64
N PRO A 456 -21.17 -3.30 25.60
CA PRO A 456 -22.50 -3.06 25.06
C PRO A 456 -23.34 -2.20 25.99
N MET A 457 -24.31 -1.47 25.43
CA MET A 457 -25.34 -0.78 26.20
C MET A 457 -26.65 -0.79 25.41
N TYR A 458 -27.78 -1.04 26.08
CA TYR A 458 -29.10 -0.95 25.45
C TYR A 458 -29.32 0.44 24.83
N ASN A 459 -29.81 0.47 23.59
CA ASN A 459 -30.17 1.68 22.87
C ASN A 459 -31.65 1.62 22.44
N PRO A 460 -32.47 2.63 22.75
CA PRO A 460 -33.86 2.70 22.29
C PRO A 460 -34.03 2.75 20.77
N ASP A 461 -33.01 3.19 20.03
CA ASP A 461 -33.08 3.36 18.57
C ASP A 461 -33.01 2.04 17.78
N GLY A 462 -32.52 0.96 18.40
CA GLY A 462 -32.32 -0.33 17.74
C GLY A 462 -31.41 -1.27 18.54
N GLY A 463 -31.21 -2.48 18.03
CA GLY A 463 -30.40 -3.50 18.70
C GLY A 463 -31.18 -4.39 19.66
N PRO A 464 -30.46 -5.12 20.54
CA PRO A 464 -31.07 -5.99 21.55
C PRO A 464 -32.02 -5.22 22.47
N THR A 465 -33.18 -5.79 22.78
CA THR A 465 -34.16 -5.16 23.69
C THR A 465 -33.71 -5.22 25.14
N PHE A 466 -34.08 -4.21 25.94
CA PHE A 466 -33.82 -4.19 27.39
C PHE A 466 -34.45 -5.40 28.10
N GLN A 467 -33.63 -6.14 28.84
CA GLN A 467 -34.03 -7.28 29.66
C GLN A 467 -33.99 -6.88 31.15
N PRO A 468 -35.14 -6.64 31.79
CA PRO A 468 -35.18 -6.15 33.17
C PRO A 468 -34.71 -7.21 34.18
N GLY A 469 -34.27 -6.74 35.35
CA GLY A 469 -34.08 -7.62 36.52
C GLY A 469 -35.42 -8.10 37.10
N ALA A 470 -35.35 -8.93 38.15
CA ALA A 470 -36.54 -9.54 38.76
C ALA A 470 -37.59 -8.52 39.26
N ASN A 471 -37.16 -7.31 39.61
CA ASN A 471 -38.02 -6.20 40.04
C ASN A 471 -37.26 -4.87 39.90
N ALA A 472 -37.94 -3.76 40.17
CA ALA A 472 -37.41 -2.40 40.06
C ALA A 472 -36.25 -2.05 41.02
N ASN A 473 -35.82 -2.95 41.90
CA ASN A 473 -34.66 -2.74 42.79
C ASN A 473 -33.52 -3.73 42.48
N THR A 474 -33.69 -4.56 41.46
CA THR A 474 -32.73 -5.60 41.10
C THR A 474 -32.10 -5.27 39.76
N ARG A 475 -30.79 -5.01 39.78
CA ARG A 475 -30.01 -4.74 38.57
C ARG A 475 -30.09 -5.91 37.57
N PRO A 476 -30.26 -5.66 36.25
CA PRO A 476 -30.23 -6.68 35.21
C PRO A 476 -28.92 -7.48 35.15
N THR A 477 -28.99 -8.67 34.55
CA THR A 477 -27.82 -9.56 34.32
C THR A 477 -27.33 -9.57 32.88
N GLU A 478 -28.18 -9.26 31.89
CA GLU A 478 -27.76 -9.14 30.49
C GLU A 478 -26.84 -7.91 30.35
N PRO A 479 -25.62 -8.03 29.80
CA PRO A 479 -24.61 -6.97 29.85
C PRO A 479 -25.06 -5.60 29.32
N GLY A 480 -25.78 -5.54 28.19
CA GLY A 480 -26.26 -4.28 27.60
C GLY A 480 -27.31 -3.59 28.47
N SER A 481 -28.23 -4.36 29.04
CA SER A 481 -29.28 -3.90 29.96
C SER A 481 -28.70 -3.49 31.31
N ALA A 482 -27.70 -4.22 31.79
CA ALA A 482 -26.95 -3.95 33.00
C ALA A 482 -26.17 -2.62 32.92
N ALA A 483 -25.48 -2.38 31.80
CA ALA A 483 -24.80 -1.12 31.54
C ALA A 483 -25.79 0.05 31.43
N TYR A 484 -26.93 -0.15 30.76
CA TYR A 484 -27.98 0.86 30.67
C TYR A 484 -28.59 1.20 32.03
N TRP A 485 -28.84 0.19 32.87
CA TRP A 485 -29.27 0.38 34.26
C TRP A 485 -28.28 1.25 35.02
N ASP A 486 -26.98 0.98 34.93
CA ASP A 486 -25.98 1.80 35.62
C ASP A 486 -25.98 3.23 35.06
N ALA A 487 -26.09 3.41 33.75
CA ALA A 487 -26.11 4.72 33.10
C ALA A 487 -27.29 5.60 33.58
N VAL A 488 -28.52 5.08 33.58
CA VAL A 488 -29.71 5.83 34.01
C VAL A 488 -29.84 5.98 35.53
N ASN A 489 -28.87 5.48 36.30
CA ASN A 489 -28.73 5.71 37.74
C ASN A 489 -27.45 6.50 38.08
N GLY A 490 -26.91 7.26 37.12
CA GLY A 490 -25.77 8.17 37.33
C GLY A 490 -24.40 7.52 37.16
N GLY A 491 -24.33 6.29 36.65
CA GLY A 491 -23.09 5.56 36.42
C GLY A 491 -22.14 6.24 35.41
N LEU A 492 -22.64 7.17 34.59
CA LEU A 492 -21.84 7.95 33.64
C LEU A 492 -21.56 9.39 34.11
N LEU A 493 -22.27 9.90 35.12
CA LEU A 493 -22.02 11.23 35.71
C LEU A 493 -20.80 11.18 36.64
N ASN A 494 -19.62 11.06 36.04
CA ASN A 494 -18.33 10.94 36.72
C ASN A 494 -17.20 11.57 35.90
N THR A 495 -16.04 11.75 36.53
CA THR A 495 -14.85 12.37 35.90
C THR A 495 -13.86 11.35 35.32
N ASN A 496 -14.28 10.09 35.18
CA ASN A 496 -13.43 9.03 34.64
C ASN A 496 -13.05 9.32 33.18
N VAL A 497 -11.87 8.86 32.78
CA VAL A 497 -11.40 8.93 31.39
C VAL A 497 -12.25 8.01 30.51
N ARG A 498 -12.71 8.54 29.36
CA ARG A 498 -13.29 7.73 28.29
C ARG A 498 -12.17 7.37 27.31
N THR A 499 -11.84 6.09 27.20
CA THR A 499 -10.78 5.63 26.29
C THR A 499 -11.41 5.18 24.99
N PHE A 500 -10.84 5.55 23.84
CA PHE A 500 -11.32 5.13 22.52
C PHE A 500 -10.14 4.73 21.62
N ARG A 501 -10.39 3.85 20.65
CA ARG A 501 -9.44 3.55 19.59
C ARG A 501 -10.05 3.87 18.23
N THR A 502 -11.23 3.33 17.96
CA THR A 502 -11.87 3.46 16.66
C THR A 502 -12.79 4.68 16.62
N THR A 503 -13.17 5.08 15.41
CA THR A 503 -14.18 6.12 15.20
C THR A 503 -15.55 5.73 15.75
N GLU A 504 -15.89 4.43 15.76
CA GLU A 504 -17.13 3.93 16.37
C GLU A 504 -17.09 4.04 17.89
N ASP A 505 -15.97 3.67 18.53
CA ASP A 505 -15.80 3.84 19.97
C ASP A 505 -16.05 5.29 20.39
N LEU A 506 -15.46 6.24 19.66
CA LEU A 506 -15.62 7.66 19.94
C LEU A 506 -17.07 8.12 19.71
N ARG A 507 -17.69 7.73 18.59
CA ARG A 507 -19.07 8.08 18.26
C ARG A 507 -20.02 7.62 19.37
N GLU A 508 -19.93 6.36 19.78
CA GLU A 508 -20.76 5.78 20.82
C GLU A 508 -20.53 6.47 22.16
N LEU A 509 -19.27 6.62 22.60
CA LEU A 509 -18.96 7.28 23.87
C LEU A 509 -19.49 8.72 23.93
N LEU A 510 -19.38 9.47 22.83
CA LEU A 510 -19.95 10.81 22.74
C LEU A 510 -21.47 10.80 22.90
N GLN A 511 -22.15 9.80 22.31
CA GLN A 511 -23.60 9.64 22.44
C GLN A 511 -24.00 9.25 23.86
N ARG A 512 -23.27 8.34 24.52
CA ARG A 512 -23.55 7.92 25.90
C ARG A 512 -23.47 9.09 26.87
N ASP A 513 -22.39 9.86 26.80
CA ASP A 513 -22.20 11.00 27.70
C ASP A 513 -23.19 12.14 27.38
N ALA A 514 -23.52 12.39 26.11
CA ALA A 514 -24.58 13.36 25.76
C ALA A 514 -25.96 12.99 26.32
N ARG A 515 -26.25 11.69 26.46
CA ARG A 515 -27.54 11.19 26.96
C ARG A 515 -27.60 11.10 28.48
N TYR A 516 -26.51 10.68 29.13
CA TYR A 516 -26.52 10.26 30.55
C TYR A 516 -25.33 10.77 31.37
N GLY A 517 -24.39 11.51 30.77
CA GLY A 517 -23.17 11.98 31.44
C GLY A 517 -23.24 13.41 31.96
N VAL A 518 -24.32 14.15 31.68
CA VAL A 518 -24.38 15.60 31.88
C VAL A 518 -25.41 15.96 32.94
N ASP A 519 -25.01 16.78 33.90
CA ASP A 519 -25.91 17.45 34.86
C ASP A 519 -26.48 18.72 34.21
N TYR A 520 -27.68 18.63 33.66
CA TYR A 520 -28.29 19.72 32.88
C TYR A 520 -28.97 20.77 33.76
N ASP A 521 -29.38 20.41 34.97
CA ASP A 521 -30.09 21.30 35.89
C ASP A 521 -29.20 21.92 36.99
N GLY A 522 -27.91 21.53 37.02
CA GLY A 522 -26.93 22.04 37.97
C GLY A 522 -27.24 21.62 39.39
N SER A 523 -27.80 20.42 39.58
CA SER A 523 -28.18 19.89 40.89
C SER A 523 -27.00 19.26 41.64
N GLY A 524 -25.99 18.78 40.93
CA GLY A 524 -24.85 18.03 41.44
C GLY A 524 -25.13 16.56 41.72
N THR A 525 -26.29 16.06 41.26
CA THR A 525 -26.72 14.66 41.42
C THR A 525 -27.46 14.21 40.17
N PHE A 526 -27.28 12.98 39.73
CA PHE A 526 -28.00 12.48 38.58
C PHE A 526 -29.47 12.19 38.89
N ALA A 527 -30.37 12.62 38.01
CA ALA A 527 -31.79 12.30 38.04
C ALA A 527 -32.35 12.01 36.64
N ALA A 528 -33.61 11.56 36.57
CA ALA A 528 -34.30 11.39 35.28
C ALA A 528 -34.41 12.72 34.48
N ALA A 529 -34.30 13.87 35.17
CA ALA A 529 -34.24 15.18 34.55
C ALA A 529 -32.96 15.41 33.72
N ASP A 530 -31.88 14.67 33.97
CA ASP A 530 -30.62 14.77 33.21
C ASP A 530 -30.64 13.94 31.92
N ILE A 531 -31.56 13.00 31.80
CA ILE A 531 -31.61 12.08 30.65
C ILE A 531 -32.02 12.84 29.37
N ASN A 532 -31.12 12.94 28.40
CA ASN A 532 -31.38 13.54 27.10
C ASN A 532 -31.35 12.48 25.97
N GLN A 533 -32.28 11.54 26.02
CA GLN A 533 -32.14 10.25 25.33
C GLN A 533 -32.24 10.30 23.79
N ASN A 534 -32.84 11.34 23.21
CA ASN A 534 -33.01 11.45 21.75
C ASN A 534 -31.81 12.09 21.03
N ILE A 535 -30.70 12.36 21.73
CA ILE A 535 -29.45 12.77 21.08
C ILE A 535 -28.91 11.60 20.26
N LYS A 536 -28.56 11.86 18.98
CA LYS A 536 -27.91 10.88 18.11
C LYS A 536 -26.59 11.42 17.60
N VAL A 537 -25.57 10.59 17.66
CA VAL A 537 -24.26 10.83 17.06
C VAL A 537 -24.05 9.78 15.99
N VAL A 538 -23.85 10.22 14.75
CA VAL A 538 -23.65 9.36 13.56
C VAL A 538 -22.45 9.84 12.76
N VAL A 539 -21.94 9.01 11.85
CA VAL A 539 -20.97 9.43 10.83
C VAL A 539 -21.64 9.38 9.45
N THR A 540 -21.65 10.52 8.76
CA THR A 540 -22.24 10.63 7.42
C THR A 540 -21.36 9.98 6.36
N ALA A 541 -21.93 9.63 5.20
CA ALA A 541 -21.17 9.09 4.07
C ALA A 541 -20.15 10.08 3.47
N ASP A 542 -20.28 11.37 3.81
CA ASP A 542 -19.31 12.40 3.45
C ASP A 542 -18.12 12.45 4.41
N GLY A 543 -18.15 11.68 5.50
CA GLY A 543 -17.08 11.57 6.50
C GLY A 543 -17.15 12.62 7.60
N HIS A 544 -18.34 13.13 7.93
CA HIS A 544 -18.55 14.06 9.04
C HIS A 544 -19.18 13.33 10.22
N PHE A 545 -18.72 13.60 11.45
CA PHE A 545 -19.52 13.29 12.63
C PHE A 545 -20.69 14.28 12.68
N ALA A 546 -21.89 13.78 12.90
CA ALA A 546 -23.11 14.57 12.95
C ALA A 546 -23.87 14.32 14.25
N ILE A 547 -24.25 15.40 14.94
CA ILE A 547 -25.01 15.37 16.18
C ILE A 547 -26.38 16.02 15.94
N SER A 548 -27.45 15.28 16.27
CA SER A 548 -28.83 15.77 16.19
C SER A 548 -29.51 15.81 17.56
N ASN A 549 -30.43 16.75 17.73
CA ASN A 549 -31.19 16.95 18.97
C ASN A 549 -32.69 17.08 18.65
N ALA A 550 -33.34 15.95 18.39
CA ALA A 550 -34.73 15.92 17.95
C ALA A 550 -35.68 16.43 19.04
N LYS A 551 -36.71 17.20 18.64
CA LYS A 551 -37.78 17.66 19.52
C LYS A 551 -38.83 16.57 19.71
N GLU A 552 -38.41 15.46 20.29
CA GLU A 552 -39.23 14.30 20.57
C GLU A 552 -38.98 13.88 22.02
N ASP A 553 -40.02 13.41 22.70
CA ASP A 553 -39.86 12.79 24.02
C ASP A 553 -39.36 11.36 23.85
N SER A 554 -38.66 10.85 24.86
CA SER A 554 -38.22 9.45 24.89
C SER A 554 -38.74 8.76 26.14
N THR A 555 -38.65 7.43 26.17
CA THR A 555 -39.14 6.63 27.29
C THR A 555 -38.02 5.75 27.84
N VAL A 556 -37.78 5.85 29.15
CA VAL A 556 -36.94 4.91 29.89
C VAL A 556 -37.83 3.73 30.31
N PRO A 557 -37.48 2.47 29.99
CA PRO A 557 -38.30 1.32 30.30
C PRO A 557 -38.48 1.12 31.81
N GLY A 558 -39.59 0.49 32.20
CA GLY A 558 -39.83 0.11 33.60
C GLY A 558 -38.75 -0.83 34.10
N ASN A 559 -38.40 -0.72 35.38
CA ASN A 559 -37.27 -1.42 35.97
C ASN A 559 -35.93 -1.12 35.26
N ALA A 560 -35.72 0.10 34.77
CA ALA A 560 -34.38 0.59 34.39
C ALA A 560 -33.80 1.60 35.41
N ILE A 561 -34.66 2.41 36.04
CA ILE A 561 -34.28 3.31 37.14
C ILE A 561 -34.56 2.60 38.46
N ASN A 562 -33.63 2.70 39.41
CA ASN A 562 -33.77 2.07 40.72
C ASN A 562 -35.00 2.59 41.47
N GLY A 563 -35.86 1.68 41.94
CA GLY A 563 -37.12 1.98 42.58
C GLY A 563 -38.27 2.36 41.63
N GLN A 564 -38.05 2.43 40.31
CA GLN A 564 -39.07 2.81 39.33
C GLN A 564 -39.56 1.60 38.53
N ALA A 565 -40.74 1.10 38.91
CA ALA A 565 -41.35 -0.05 38.23
C ALA A 565 -42.02 0.31 36.89
N ASN A 566 -42.43 1.56 36.74
CA ASN A 566 -43.11 2.04 35.54
C ASN A 566 -42.12 2.75 34.60
N ALA A 567 -42.50 2.82 33.33
CA ALA A 567 -41.76 3.59 32.35
C ALA A 567 -41.77 5.09 32.70
N VAL A 568 -40.66 5.78 32.44
CA VAL A 568 -40.49 7.20 32.72
C VAL A 568 -40.28 7.95 31.42
N THR A 569 -41.14 8.93 31.14
CA THR A 569 -40.98 9.82 29.98
C THR A 569 -39.92 10.88 30.27
N THR A 570 -39.06 11.13 29.30
CA THR A 570 -37.98 12.13 29.37
C THR A 570 -38.14 13.11 28.22
N THR A 571 -37.98 14.40 28.52
CA THR A 571 -38.07 15.48 27.54
C THR A 571 -36.67 15.87 27.04
N PRO A 572 -36.54 16.32 25.78
CA PRO A 572 -35.24 16.71 25.22
C PRO A 572 -34.77 18.05 25.81
N LYS A 573 -33.44 18.21 25.92
CA LYS A 573 -32.80 19.44 26.44
C LYS A 573 -31.92 20.09 25.39
N ASN A 574 -31.79 21.41 25.46
CA ASN A 574 -30.80 22.15 24.67
C ASN A 574 -29.38 21.78 25.12
N MET A 575 -28.42 21.86 24.20
CA MET A 575 -27.00 21.64 24.47
C MET A 575 -26.18 22.85 24.02
N SER A 576 -25.01 23.04 24.63
CA SER A 576 -24.03 24.05 24.26
C SER A 576 -22.66 23.38 24.24
N PHE A 577 -22.12 23.18 23.04
CA PHE A 577 -20.84 22.49 22.88
C PHE A 577 -19.67 23.44 23.05
N ASN A 578 -18.67 23.00 23.83
CA ASN A 578 -17.35 23.63 23.89
C ASN A 578 -16.27 22.56 23.88
N ILE A 579 -15.39 22.61 22.89
CA ILE A 579 -14.35 21.62 22.65
C ILE A 579 -12.96 22.25 22.85
N THR A 580 -12.12 21.56 23.62
CA THR A 580 -10.72 21.93 23.84
C THR A 580 -9.81 20.70 23.79
N ALA A 581 -8.52 20.92 23.57
CA ALA A 581 -7.54 19.83 23.61
C ALA A 581 -7.38 19.33 25.05
N TYR A 582 -7.06 18.04 25.22
CA TYR A 582 -6.66 17.49 26.51
C TYR A 582 -5.15 17.68 26.76
N SER A 583 -4.79 18.03 28.00
CA SER A 583 -3.44 17.87 28.53
C SER A 583 -3.49 17.44 30.00
N ASN A 584 -2.42 16.80 30.48
CA ASN A 584 -2.27 16.47 31.89
C ASN A 584 -1.47 17.54 32.64
N LYS A 585 -1.68 17.66 33.96
CA LYS A 585 -0.98 18.67 34.78
C LYS A 585 0.55 18.53 34.75
N GLN A 586 1.07 17.31 34.55
CA GLN A 586 2.50 17.03 34.49
C GLN A 586 3.14 17.43 33.15
N GLY A 587 2.35 17.76 32.12
CA GLY A 587 2.85 18.19 30.82
C GLY A 587 3.52 17.09 29.99
N THR A 588 3.23 15.81 30.27
CA THR A 588 3.80 14.68 29.51
C THR A 588 2.99 14.36 28.25
N VAL A 589 1.74 14.83 28.17
CA VAL A 589 0.87 14.69 27.01
C VAL A 589 0.82 16.02 26.26
N SER A 590 1.30 16.03 25.01
CA SER A 590 1.19 17.18 24.12
C SER A 590 -0.22 17.32 23.55
N THR A 591 -0.70 18.54 23.39
CA THR A 591 -1.97 18.81 22.70
C THR A 591 -1.90 18.42 21.22
N ASN A 592 -3.04 18.05 20.64
CA ASN A 592 -3.17 17.79 19.20
C ASN A 592 -4.19 18.73 18.58
N ASP A 593 -3.70 19.85 18.05
CA ASP A 593 -4.56 20.91 17.52
C ASP A 593 -5.26 20.49 16.23
N ALA A 594 -4.61 19.64 15.41
CA ALA A 594 -5.19 19.17 14.16
C ALA A 594 -6.41 18.27 14.40
N PHE A 595 -6.31 17.34 15.34
CA PHE A 595 -7.43 16.50 15.77
C PHE A 595 -8.51 17.33 16.47
N THR A 596 -8.12 18.21 17.39
CA THR A 596 -9.05 19.08 18.14
C THR A 596 -9.85 19.98 17.19
N ALA A 597 -9.21 20.54 16.16
CA ALA A 597 -9.88 21.41 15.18
C ALA A 597 -11.03 20.73 14.44
N ILE A 598 -10.94 19.42 14.19
CA ILE A 598 -12.03 18.67 13.53
C ILE A 598 -13.31 18.74 14.36
N PHE A 599 -13.18 18.50 15.66
CA PHE A 599 -14.32 18.48 16.59
C PHE A 599 -14.69 19.88 17.09
N LYS A 600 -13.78 20.85 17.03
CA LYS A 600 -14.05 22.25 17.38
C LYS A 600 -15.13 22.89 16.49
N ALA A 601 -15.40 22.34 15.32
CA ALA A 601 -16.55 22.71 14.49
C ALA A 601 -17.91 22.54 15.21
N PHE A 602 -17.98 21.71 16.25
CA PHE A 602 -19.17 21.58 17.07
C PHE A 602 -19.46 22.78 17.97
N ASP A 603 -18.46 23.61 18.31
CA ASP A 603 -18.58 24.71 19.27
C ASP A 603 -19.82 25.58 19.02
N GLY A 604 -20.53 25.90 20.11
CA GLY A 604 -21.74 26.70 20.13
C GLY A 604 -23.02 25.89 20.39
N PRO A 605 -24.17 26.56 20.38
CA PRO A 605 -25.43 25.98 20.83
C PRO A 605 -26.02 24.99 19.81
N LEU A 606 -26.61 23.92 20.33
CA LEU A 606 -27.51 23.00 19.61
C LEU A 606 -28.85 22.96 20.32
N VAL A 607 -29.80 23.76 19.83
CA VAL A 607 -31.16 23.81 20.35
C VAL A 607 -31.99 22.62 19.84
N ILE A 608 -33.01 22.26 20.61
CA ILE A 608 -33.98 21.21 20.22
C ILE A 608 -34.64 21.56 18.87
N GLY A 609 -34.68 20.60 17.94
CA GLY A 609 -35.30 20.78 16.63
C GLY A 609 -34.62 19.97 15.53
N ASN A 610 -34.58 20.55 14.33
CA ASN A 610 -34.10 19.88 13.12
C ASN A 610 -32.66 20.26 12.76
N GLN A 611 -32.01 21.11 13.55
CA GLN A 611 -30.61 21.48 13.32
C GLN A 611 -29.71 20.28 13.63
N ILE A 612 -28.73 20.07 12.76
CA ILE A 612 -27.67 19.08 12.93
C ILE A 612 -26.35 19.83 12.96
N LYS A 613 -25.49 19.49 13.92
CA LYS A 613 -24.12 20.00 14.04
C LYS A 613 -23.17 18.97 13.43
N GLU A 614 -22.25 19.42 12.58
CA GLU A 614 -21.30 18.54 11.90
C GLU A 614 -19.86 18.90 12.25
N SER A 615 -18.99 17.88 12.31
CA SER A 615 -17.54 18.07 12.42
C SER A 615 -16.96 18.57 11.10
N GLU A 616 -15.68 18.91 11.08
CA GLU A 616 -14.95 18.98 9.80
C GLU A 616 -14.89 17.60 9.13
N GLN A 617 -14.61 17.59 7.83
CA GLN A 617 -14.55 16.38 7.04
C GLN A 617 -13.34 15.51 7.40
N LEU A 618 -13.59 14.23 7.70
CA LEU A 618 -12.59 13.19 7.92
C LEU A 618 -12.41 12.31 6.68
N LYS A 619 -11.15 11.97 6.41
CA LYS A 619 -10.74 11.16 5.27
C LYS A 619 -9.73 10.09 5.66
N LEU A 620 -9.60 9.11 4.77
CA LEU A 620 -8.62 8.02 4.85
C LEU A 620 -7.72 8.02 3.63
N SER A 621 -6.49 7.53 3.79
CA SER A 621 -5.58 7.28 2.68
C SER A 621 -6.13 6.17 1.78
N ALA A 622 -6.23 6.44 0.48
CA ALA A 622 -6.73 5.48 -0.48
C ALA A 622 -5.97 5.54 -1.80
N PHE A 623 -5.88 4.40 -2.48
CA PHE A 623 -5.28 4.26 -3.80
C PHE A 623 -6.08 3.25 -4.62
N SER A 624 -6.36 3.56 -5.88
CA SER A 624 -7.08 2.65 -6.79
C SER A 624 -6.29 2.41 -8.06
N ALA A 625 -6.38 1.19 -8.60
CA ALA A 625 -5.76 0.80 -9.87
C ALA A 625 -6.70 -0.13 -10.66
N GLY A 626 -6.66 -0.02 -11.99
CA GLY A 626 -7.30 -0.97 -12.90
C GLY A 626 -6.29 -1.99 -13.41
N LEU A 627 -6.52 -3.27 -13.12
CA LEU A 627 -5.68 -4.38 -13.58
C LEU A 627 -6.32 -5.08 -14.77
N GLU A 628 -5.57 -5.24 -15.85
CA GLU A 628 -6.07 -5.88 -17.07
C GLU A 628 -5.93 -7.40 -17.00
N ILE A 629 -7.00 -8.10 -17.38
CA ILE A 629 -7.05 -9.56 -17.52
C ILE A 629 -7.72 -9.95 -18.84
N TYR A 630 -7.43 -11.15 -19.33
CA TYR A 630 -8.01 -11.70 -20.55
C TYR A 630 -8.81 -12.96 -20.26
N ASP A 631 -9.98 -13.09 -20.88
CA ASP A 631 -10.79 -14.32 -20.82
C ASP A 631 -10.36 -15.36 -21.88
N SER A 632 -11.01 -16.53 -21.89
CA SER A 632 -10.71 -17.59 -22.86
C SER A 632 -11.05 -17.24 -24.31
N LEU A 633 -11.81 -16.16 -24.56
CA LEU A 633 -12.11 -15.65 -25.90
C LEU A 633 -11.14 -14.54 -26.32
N GLY A 634 -10.25 -14.10 -25.42
CA GLY A 634 -9.31 -13.00 -25.66
C GLY A 634 -9.90 -11.61 -25.48
N SER A 635 -11.09 -11.51 -24.85
CA SER A 635 -11.67 -10.21 -24.48
C SER A 635 -10.98 -9.69 -23.22
N LYS A 636 -10.72 -8.39 -23.20
CA LYS A 636 -10.08 -7.71 -22.08
C LYS A 636 -11.11 -7.29 -21.04
N HIS A 637 -10.86 -7.60 -19.78
CA HIS A 637 -11.62 -7.12 -18.62
C HIS A 637 -10.69 -6.35 -17.69
N THR A 638 -11.24 -5.37 -16.96
CA THR A 638 -10.47 -4.59 -15.98
C THR A 638 -10.99 -4.87 -14.58
N LEU A 639 -10.12 -5.36 -13.71
CA LEU A 639 -10.36 -5.50 -12.28
C LEU A 639 -10.05 -4.17 -11.60
N GLU A 640 -11.03 -3.55 -10.96
CA GLU A 640 -10.79 -2.34 -10.16
C GLU A 640 -10.36 -2.76 -8.76
N VAL A 641 -9.11 -2.46 -8.40
CA VAL A 641 -8.56 -2.74 -7.08
C VAL A 641 -8.41 -1.45 -6.30
N GLN A 642 -9.06 -1.35 -5.14
CA GLN A 642 -8.96 -0.23 -4.22
C GLN A 642 -8.27 -0.67 -2.92
N PHE A 643 -7.27 0.08 -2.51
CA PHE A 643 -6.58 -0.05 -1.23
C PHE A 643 -6.96 1.12 -0.33
N VAL A 644 -7.35 0.84 0.91
CA VAL A 644 -7.65 1.87 1.94
C VAL A 644 -6.91 1.52 3.23
N LYS A 645 -6.11 2.46 3.74
CA LYS A 645 -5.40 2.27 5.01
C LYS A 645 -6.40 2.29 6.17
N GLN A 646 -6.43 1.23 6.97
CA GLN A 646 -7.35 1.08 8.12
C GLN A 646 -6.64 1.40 9.43
N SER A 647 -5.47 0.81 9.63
CA SER A 647 -4.74 0.90 10.90
C SER A 647 -3.24 0.95 10.65
N THR A 648 -2.52 1.44 11.66
CA THR A 648 -1.09 1.19 11.83
C THR A 648 -0.94 0.07 12.85
N THR A 649 -0.16 -0.95 12.54
CA THR A 649 0.02 -2.10 13.44
C THR A 649 1.02 -1.76 14.55
N GLN A 650 0.95 -2.50 15.67
CA GLN A 650 1.81 -2.30 16.84
C GLN A 650 3.31 -2.39 16.51
N ASP A 651 3.68 -3.21 15.51
CA ASP A 651 5.06 -3.37 15.03
C ASP A 651 5.56 -2.18 14.17
N GLY A 652 4.77 -1.12 14.02
CA GLY A 652 5.07 0.03 13.14
C GLY A 652 4.71 -0.19 11.67
N GLY A 653 4.09 -1.32 11.34
CA GLY A 653 3.58 -1.63 10.01
C GLY A 653 2.27 -0.92 9.65
N ASN A 654 1.76 -1.22 8.46
CA ASN A 654 0.50 -0.67 7.96
C ASN A 654 -0.43 -1.78 7.51
N GLU A 655 -1.72 -1.62 7.77
CA GLU A 655 -2.76 -2.52 7.28
C GLU A 655 -3.72 -1.78 6.36
N TRP A 656 -3.91 -2.36 5.18
CA TRP A 656 -4.76 -1.85 4.13
C TRP A 656 -5.86 -2.85 3.84
N GLN A 657 -7.09 -2.38 3.78
CA GLN A 657 -8.18 -3.14 3.19
C GLN A 657 -8.07 -3.07 1.68
N MET A 658 -8.22 -4.21 1.03
CA MET A 658 -8.20 -4.38 -0.41
C MET A 658 -9.58 -4.76 -0.89
N ILE A 659 -10.13 -4.01 -1.83
CA ILE A 659 -11.44 -4.29 -2.46
C ILE A 659 -11.20 -4.47 -3.95
N ILE A 660 -11.60 -5.62 -4.48
CA ILE A 660 -11.53 -5.94 -5.92
C ILE A 660 -12.96 -5.92 -6.46
N ARG A 661 -13.20 -5.18 -7.55
CA ARG A 661 -14.51 -5.05 -8.19
C ARG A 661 -14.43 -5.44 -9.66
N VAL A 662 -15.51 -6.01 -10.16
CA VAL A 662 -15.75 -6.22 -11.59
C VAL A 662 -17.09 -5.61 -12.02
N PRO A 663 -17.20 -5.11 -13.27
CA PRO A 663 -18.48 -4.68 -13.81
C PRO A 663 -19.45 -5.86 -13.97
N GLU A 664 -20.74 -5.63 -13.69
CA GLU A 664 -21.80 -6.56 -14.09
C GLU A 664 -21.81 -6.71 -15.62
N PRO A 665 -21.99 -7.92 -16.19
CA PRO A 665 -22.49 -9.15 -15.56
C PRO A 665 -21.41 -10.11 -15.00
N ALA A 666 -20.15 -9.70 -14.92
CA ALA A 666 -19.07 -10.58 -14.46
C ALA A 666 -19.14 -10.81 -12.94
N GLU A 667 -18.67 -11.98 -12.50
CA GLU A 667 -18.69 -12.41 -11.10
C GLU A 667 -17.31 -12.90 -10.64
N ILE A 668 -16.96 -12.62 -9.39
CA ILE A 668 -15.71 -13.03 -8.73
C ILE A 668 -15.91 -13.70 -7.37
N ASN A 669 -17.08 -13.53 -6.75
CA ASN A 669 -17.43 -14.03 -5.43
C ASN A 669 -18.76 -14.81 -5.45
N THR A 670 -18.81 -15.88 -6.23
CA THR A 670 -20.06 -16.63 -6.48
C THR A 670 -20.54 -17.46 -5.29
N THR A 671 -19.65 -17.80 -4.36
CA THR A 671 -19.95 -18.70 -3.22
C THR A 671 -19.66 -18.08 -1.86
N GLY A 672 -19.05 -16.90 -1.80
CA GLY A 672 -18.78 -16.20 -0.54
C GLY A 672 -19.92 -15.27 -0.14
N GLU A 673 -19.80 -14.68 1.04
CA GLU A 673 -20.75 -13.67 1.49
C GLU A 673 -20.47 -12.31 0.83
N GLY A 674 -21.53 -11.53 0.61
CA GLY A 674 -21.47 -10.20 -0.03
C GLY A 674 -21.85 -10.19 -1.52
N PRO A 675 -21.68 -9.06 -2.21
CA PRO A 675 -21.98 -8.92 -3.63
C PRO A 675 -21.10 -9.84 -4.51
N THR A 676 -21.69 -10.47 -5.53
CA THR A 676 -20.99 -11.45 -6.39
C THR A 676 -19.86 -10.83 -7.23
N ASN A 677 -19.89 -9.52 -7.42
CA ASN A 677 -18.91 -8.75 -8.18
C ASN A 677 -17.83 -8.07 -7.31
N ILE A 678 -17.80 -8.34 -5.99
CA ILE A 678 -16.85 -7.74 -5.05
C ILE A 678 -16.14 -8.81 -4.22
N ILE A 679 -14.83 -8.66 -4.07
CA ILE A 679 -14.02 -9.40 -3.09
C ILE A 679 -13.42 -8.38 -2.12
N VAL A 680 -13.47 -8.70 -0.83
CA VAL A 680 -12.76 -7.97 0.23
C VAL A 680 -11.60 -8.81 0.74
N GLY A 681 -10.45 -8.18 0.88
CA GLY A 681 -9.22 -8.76 1.36
C GLY A 681 -8.41 -7.75 2.15
N THR A 682 -7.19 -8.13 2.54
CA THR A 682 -6.27 -7.27 3.27
C THR A 682 -4.86 -7.37 2.72
N ALA A 683 -4.09 -6.30 2.88
CA ALA A 683 -2.67 -6.24 2.58
C ALA A 683 -1.94 -5.58 3.76
N ARG A 684 -0.94 -6.27 4.29
CA ARG A 684 -0.13 -5.82 5.42
C ARG A 684 1.31 -5.59 4.99
N PHE A 685 1.92 -4.55 5.55
CA PHE A 685 3.31 -4.17 5.30
C PHE A 685 4.11 -4.21 6.60
N ASN A 686 5.38 -4.55 6.49
CA ASN A 686 6.35 -4.46 7.57
C ASN A 686 6.71 -3.00 7.87
N ASN A 687 7.39 -2.76 8.98
CA ASN A 687 7.81 -1.42 9.42
C ASN A 687 8.74 -0.70 8.42
N ASP A 688 9.52 -1.44 7.63
CA ASP A 688 10.40 -0.89 6.59
C ASP A 688 9.68 -0.58 5.27
N GLY A 689 8.39 -0.87 5.17
CA GLY A 689 7.56 -0.68 3.98
C GLY A 689 7.53 -1.88 3.02
N SER A 690 8.30 -2.93 3.28
CA SER A 690 8.23 -4.18 2.51
C SER A 690 6.90 -4.90 2.75
N LEU A 691 6.45 -5.69 1.77
CA LEU A 691 5.19 -6.43 1.88
C LEU A 691 5.29 -7.53 2.94
N ALA A 692 4.38 -7.56 3.93
CA ALA A 692 4.33 -8.64 4.90
C ALA A 692 3.50 -9.80 4.35
N ASN A 693 2.22 -9.55 4.07
CA ASN A 693 1.31 -10.51 3.46
C ASN A 693 0.14 -9.80 2.77
N TYR A 694 -0.63 -10.54 1.97
CA TYR A 694 -1.92 -10.11 1.48
C TYR A 694 -2.82 -11.33 1.24
N THR A 695 -4.12 -11.09 1.28
CA THR A 695 -5.19 -12.07 1.04
C THR A 695 -6.36 -11.38 0.32
N PRO A 696 -7.05 -12.04 -0.63
CA PRO A 696 -6.75 -13.38 -1.14
C PRO A 696 -5.57 -13.39 -2.12
N ARG A 697 -4.99 -14.59 -2.35
CA ARG A 697 -3.91 -14.83 -3.33
C ARG A 697 -4.44 -15.23 -4.71
N THR A 698 -5.70 -15.64 -4.79
CA THR A 698 -6.35 -16.14 -5.99
C THR A 698 -7.78 -15.65 -6.03
N ILE A 699 -8.32 -15.44 -7.23
CA ILE A 699 -9.72 -15.14 -7.47
C ILE A 699 -10.30 -16.12 -8.49
N ASN A 700 -11.59 -16.41 -8.38
CA ASN A 700 -12.32 -17.23 -9.35
C ASN A 700 -13.18 -16.31 -10.22
N PHE A 701 -12.73 -16.02 -11.44
CA PHE A 701 -13.37 -15.08 -12.34
C PHE A 701 -14.29 -15.79 -13.32
N SER A 702 -15.54 -15.34 -13.38
CA SER A 702 -16.55 -15.80 -14.34
C SER A 702 -17.07 -14.59 -15.15
N PRO A 703 -16.66 -14.43 -16.42
CA PRO A 703 -17.00 -13.25 -17.22
C PRO A 703 -18.46 -13.20 -17.69
N ASN A 704 -19.17 -14.33 -17.68
CA ASN A 704 -20.60 -14.43 -18.06
C ASN A 704 -20.95 -13.84 -19.45
N ASN A 705 -20.01 -13.91 -20.39
CA ASN A 705 -20.12 -13.41 -21.77
C ASN A 705 -20.02 -14.51 -22.84
N GLY A 706 -20.07 -15.79 -22.44
CA GLY A 706 -19.87 -16.96 -23.30
C GLY A 706 -18.44 -17.54 -23.27
N ALA A 707 -17.48 -16.86 -22.64
CA ALA A 707 -16.17 -17.44 -22.33
C ALA A 707 -16.29 -18.53 -21.22
N ALA A 708 -15.26 -19.36 -21.08
CA ALA A 708 -15.23 -20.42 -20.09
C ALA A 708 -15.35 -19.84 -18.66
N PRO A 709 -16.30 -20.30 -17.84
CA PRO A 709 -16.46 -19.82 -16.46
C PRO A 709 -15.36 -20.38 -15.55
N ASN A 710 -15.28 -19.86 -14.32
CA ASN A 710 -14.36 -20.31 -13.28
C ASN A 710 -12.87 -20.22 -13.65
N GLN A 711 -12.47 -19.12 -14.29
CA GLN A 711 -11.08 -18.83 -14.56
C GLN A 711 -10.36 -18.48 -13.25
N GLN A 712 -9.46 -19.36 -12.81
CA GLN A 712 -8.62 -19.12 -11.65
C GLN A 712 -7.50 -18.15 -12.01
N ILE A 713 -7.47 -17.00 -11.33
CA ILE A 713 -6.45 -15.97 -11.53
C ILE A 713 -5.67 -15.80 -10.23
N LYS A 714 -4.36 -16.00 -10.29
CA LYS A 714 -3.44 -15.72 -9.19
C LYS A 714 -3.11 -14.22 -9.17
N LEU A 715 -3.27 -13.61 -8.01
CA LEU A 715 -2.87 -12.24 -7.74
C LEU A 715 -1.44 -12.25 -7.21
N SER A 716 -0.49 -11.70 -7.97
CA SER A 716 0.94 -11.63 -7.63
C SER A 716 1.33 -10.20 -7.27
N PHE A 717 1.11 -9.84 -6.01
CA PHE A 717 1.38 -8.49 -5.50
C PHE A 717 2.74 -8.36 -4.82
N GLY A 718 3.61 -9.35 -5.00
CA GLY A 718 4.95 -9.40 -4.46
C GLY A 718 5.19 -10.54 -3.49
N THR A 719 6.46 -10.74 -3.15
CA THR A 719 6.91 -11.73 -2.18
C THR A 719 7.03 -11.12 -0.77
N SER A 720 6.82 -11.93 0.26
CA SER A 720 6.89 -11.47 1.65
C SER A 720 8.33 -11.00 1.98
N GLY A 721 8.46 -9.83 2.59
CA GLY A 721 9.72 -9.20 2.98
C GLY A 721 10.49 -8.53 1.85
N SER A 722 9.91 -8.39 0.64
CA SER A 722 10.59 -7.81 -0.52
C SER A 722 9.87 -6.57 -1.07
N ASN A 723 10.51 -5.95 -2.07
CA ASN A 723 10.06 -4.74 -2.76
C ASN A 723 9.77 -5.00 -4.27
N ASP A 724 9.47 -6.24 -4.63
CA ASP A 724 9.25 -6.67 -6.01
C ASP A 724 7.85 -6.31 -6.54
N GLY A 725 6.84 -6.19 -5.65
CA GLY A 725 5.45 -5.84 -5.97
C GLY A 725 4.95 -4.59 -5.25
N LEU A 726 3.96 -4.74 -4.36
CA LEU A 726 3.43 -3.66 -3.53
C LEU A 726 4.44 -3.26 -2.45
N VAL A 727 4.65 -1.96 -2.29
CA VAL A 727 5.44 -1.38 -1.19
C VAL A 727 4.66 -0.25 -0.52
N SER A 728 4.91 -0.01 0.76
CA SER A 728 4.29 1.10 1.49
C SER A 728 5.34 2.05 2.04
N SER A 729 5.42 3.26 1.46
CA SER A 729 6.44 4.24 1.83
C SER A 729 5.85 5.62 2.09
N ASN A 730 6.67 6.52 2.65
CA ASN A 730 6.33 7.94 2.83
C ASN A 730 6.50 8.74 1.53
N SER A 731 5.90 8.26 0.45
CA SER A 731 5.84 8.93 -0.85
C SER A 731 4.46 8.72 -1.47
N ALA A 732 4.08 9.59 -2.42
CA ALA A 732 2.74 9.56 -3.00
C ALA A 732 2.41 8.18 -3.61
N SER A 733 1.17 7.72 -3.40
CA SER A 733 0.71 6.45 -3.95
C SER A 733 0.70 6.50 -5.47
N THR A 734 1.27 5.49 -6.14
CA THR A 734 1.36 5.47 -7.61
C THR A 734 1.49 4.06 -8.16
N LEU A 735 0.89 3.82 -9.33
CA LEU A 735 1.06 2.58 -10.10
C LEU A 735 2.36 2.68 -10.88
N THR A 736 3.32 1.80 -10.59
CA THR A 736 4.60 1.75 -11.31
C THR A 736 4.50 0.86 -12.55
N GLY A 737 3.78 -0.25 -12.46
CA GLY A 737 3.57 -1.16 -13.58
C GLY A 737 2.57 -2.27 -13.26
N GLN A 738 2.08 -2.90 -14.32
CA GLN A 738 1.23 -4.09 -14.25
C GLN A 738 1.64 -5.08 -15.34
N ALA A 739 1.41 -6.37 -15.12
CA ALA A 739 1.65 -7.42 -16.10
C ALA A 739 0.64 -8.56 -15.96
N THR A 740 0.32 -9.21 -17.07
CA THR A 740 -0.46 -10.45 -17.10
C THR A 740 0.09 -11.39 -18.17
N ASP A 741 -0.08 -12.68 -17.95
CA ASP A 741 0.26 -13.76 -18.87
C ASP A 741 -0.77 -13.96 -19.99
N GLY A 742 -2.01 -13.52 -19.77
CA GLY A 742 -3.06 -13.58 -20.78
C GLY A 742 -2.83 -12.62 -21.95
N TYR A 743 -3.41 -12.97 -23.10
CA TYR A 743 -3.37 -12.14 -24.31
C TYR A 743 -4.51 -12.46 -25.26
N THR A 744 -4.90 -11.47 -26.05
CA THR A 744 -5.86 -11.65 -27.15
C THR A 744 -5.26 -12.45 -28.29
N SER A 745 -6.10 -13.01 -29.17
CA SER A 745 -5.60 -13.76 -30.33
C SER A 745 -4.78 -12.85 -31.27
N GLY A 746 -3.83 -13.44 -31.97
CA GLY A 746 -2.90 -12.71 -32.80
C GLY A 746 -2.46 -13.50 -34.01
N ASN A 747 -2.11 -12.78 -35.08
CA ASN A 747 -1.48 -13.37 -36.26
C ASN A 747 -0.02 -12.93 -36.31
N LEU A 748 0.86 -13.79 -36.82
CA LEU A 748 2.26 -13.45 -37.03
C LEU A 748 2.37 -12.31 -38.05
N LYS A 749 3.27 -11.35 -37.79
CA LYS A 749 3.67 -10.34 -38.78
C LYS A 749 4.90 -10.88 -39.53
N PRO A 750 4.76 -11.33 -40.79
CA PRO A 750 5.89 -11.93 -41.52
C PRO A 750 7.07 -10.97 -41.70
N ASP A 751 6.80 -9.67 -41.80
CA ASP A 751 7.82 -8.63 -41.99
C ASP A 751 8.62 -8.29 -40.72
N ALA A 752 8.18 -8.77 -39.55
CA ALA A 752 8.76 -8.45 -38.24
C ALA A 752 9.58 -9.59 -37.63
N ILE A 753 10.04 -10.52 -38.46
CA ILE A 753 10.83 -11.68 -38.03
C ILE A 753 12.30 -11.29 -37.94
N ARG A 754 12.95 -11.69 -36.84
CA ARG A 754 14.37 -11.45 -36.60
C ARG A 754 15.02 -12.64 -35.92
N VAL A 755 16.33 -12.78 -36.07
CA VAL A 755 17.11 -13.81 -35.36
C VAL A 755 17.94 -13.15 -34.25
N ASP A 756 17.99 -13.75 -33.07
CA ASP A 756 18.85 -13.30 -31.98
C ASP A 756 20.28 -13.86 -32.08
N ASP A 757 21.17 -13.44 -31.18
CA ASP A 757 22.58 -13.86 -31.11
C ASP A 757 22.76 -15.35 -30.74
N LYS A 758 21.75 -15.96 -30.13
CA LYS A 758 21.72 -17.38 -29.75
C LYS A 758 21.04 -18.26 -30.80
N GLY A 759 20.62 -17.68 -31.93
CA GLY A 759 19.98 -18.39 -33.03
C GLY A 759 18.50 -18.70 -32.81
N ASN A 760 17.82 -18.07 -31.85
CA ASN A 760 16.36 -18.11 -31.77
C ASN A 760 15.77 -17.15 -32.79
N ILE A 761 14.77 -17.62 -33.53
CA ILE A 761 13.99 -16.84 -34.47
C ILE A 761 12.80 -16.26 -33.70
N LEU A 762 12.76 -14.94 -33.57
CA LEU A 762 11.73 -14.19 -32.85
C LEU A 762 10.68 -13.70 -33.84
N GLY A 763 9.42 -14.08 -33.60
CA GLY A 763 8.26 -13.63 -34.35
C GLY A 763 7.40 -12.67 -33.53
N GLU A 764 7.11 -11.49 -34.08
CA GLU A 764 6.19 -10.53 -33.49
C GLU A 764 4.76 -10.74 -34.00
N PHE A 765 3.79 -10.76 -33.09
CA PHE A 765 2.38 -10.97 -33.41
C PHE A 765 1.58 -9.66 -33.37
N THR A 766 0.42 -9.63 -34.04
CA THR A 766 -0.49 -8.47 -34.04
C THR A 766 -1.05 -8.14 -32.65
N ASN A 767 -1.03 -9.08 -31.71
CA ASN A 767 -1.43 -8.87 -30.32
C ASN A 767 -0.32 -8.24 -29.43
N GLY A 768 0.83 -7.89 -30.01
CA GLY A 768 1.94 -7.25 -29.32
C GLY A 768 2.86 -8.21 -28.56
N LYS A 769 2.57 -9.51 -28.54
CA LYS A 769 3.49 -10.52 -27.98
C LYS A 769 4.56 -10.89 -29.01
N THR A 770 5.75 -11.22 -28.50
CA THR A 770 6.86 -11.77 -29.29
C THR A 770 7.20 -13.13 -28.72
N PHE A 771 7.22 -14.16 -29.57
CA PHE A 771 7.60 -15.52 -29.20
C PHE A 771 8.82 -15.96 -29.99
N ALA A 772 9.65 -16.83 -29.41
CA ALA A 772 10.68 -17.55 -30.15
C ALA A 772 9.99 -18.69 -30.92
N VAL A 773 9.80 -18.51 -32.22
CA VAL A 773 9.00 -19.43 -33.07
C VAL A 773 9.82 -20.63 -33.55
N ALA A 774 11.14 -20.49 -33.60
CA ALA A 774 12.07 -21.58 -33.93
C ALA A 774 13.47 -21.26 -33.40
N LYS A 775 14.37 -22.26 -33.40
CA LYS A 775 15.79 -22.12 -33.06
C LYS A 775 16.65 -22.84 -34.10
N MET A 776 17.66 -22.15 -34.61
CA MET A 776 18.60 -22.68 -35.59
C MET A 776 19.61 -23.63 -34.94
N ALA A 777 19.85 -24.78 -35.56
CA ALA A 777 20.89 -25.71 -35.12
C ALA A 777 22.26 -25.35 -35.74
N MET A 778 23.33 -25.54 -34.97
CA MET A 778 24.70 -25.39 -35.47
C MET A 778 25.43 -26.73 -35.46
N ALA A 779 26.18 -26.97 -36.53
CA ALA A 779 27.06 -28.13 -36.67
C ALA A 779 28.52 -27.74 -36.48
N SER A 780 29.29 -28.62 -35.87
CA SER A 780 30.75 -28.62 -35.97
C SER A 780 31.25 -29.99 -36.43
N VAL A 781 32.45 -30.04 -36.98
CA VAL A 781 33.13 -31.28 -37.37
C VAL A 781 34.54 -31.28 -36.78
N ALA A 782 35.14 -32.47 -36.64
CA ALA A 782 36.47 -32.59 -36.05
C ALA A 782 37.57 -32.02 -36.97
N ASN A 783 37.39 -32.12 -38.28
CA ASN A 783 38.35 -31.62 -39.27
C ASN A 783 37.64 -30.86 -40.40
N ASN A 784 37.60 -29.52 -40.27
CA ASN A 784 36.96 -28.62 -41.24
C ASN A 784 37.57 -28.74 -42.65
N SER A 785 38.89 -28.91 -42.77
CA SER A 785 39.56 -29.03 -44.08
C SER A 785 39.26 -30.36 -44.79
N GLY A 786 38.77 -31.36 -44.06
CA GLY A 786 38.35 -32.65 -44.63
C GLY A 786 36.96 -32.63 -45.27
N LEU A 787 36.23 -31.52 -45.18
CA LEU A 787 34.93 -31.35 -45.82
C LEU A 787 35.07 -31.25 -47.34
N GLU A 788 34.21 -31.95 -48.06
CA GLU A 788 34.11 -31.87 -49.52
C GLU A 788 33.18 -30.71 -49.90
N GLU A 789 33.56 -29.94 -50.93
CA GLU A 789 32.75 -28.85 -51.45
C GLU A 789 31.93 -29.34 -52.63
N ILE A 790 30.62 -29.07 -52.61
CA ILE A 790 29.67 -29.60 -53.59
C ILE A 790 29.03 -28.50 -54.46
N GLY A 791 29.56 -27.26 -54.37
CA GLY A 791 29.02 -26.07 -55.02
C GLY A 791 27.99 -25.32 -54.16
N GLY A 792 27.63 -24.11 -54.58
CA GLY A 792 26.59 -23.30 -53.89
C GLY A 792 26.90 -22.93 -52.44
N ASN A 793 28.19 -22.83 -52.07
CA ASN A 793 28.67 -22.61 -50.70
C ASN A 793 28.28 -23.73 -49.72
N LEU A 794 28.04 -24.94 -50.23
CA LEU A 794 27.71 -26.12 -49.43
C LEU A 794 28.93 -27.04 -49.26
N PHE A 795 29.03 -27.59 -48.06
CA PHE A 795 30.01 -28.59 -47.65
C PHE A 795 29.30 -29.89 -47.31
N LYS A 796 29.93 -31.00 -47.67
CA LYS A 796 29.48 -32.36 -47.37
C LYS A 796 30.53 -33.04 -46.48
N VAL A 797 30.04 -33.80 -45.49
CA VAL A 797 30.90 -34.62 -44.64
C VAL A 797 31.51 -35.78 -45.43
N THR A 798 32.77 -36.07 -45.13
CA THR A 798 33.54 -37.18 -45.69
C THR A 798 34.09 -38.06 -44.57
N ALA A 799 34.72 -39.18 -44.92
CA ALA A 799 35.41 -40.01 -43.94
C ALA A 799 36.53 -39.26 -43.19
N ASN A 800 37.16 -38.25 -43.81
CA ASN A 800 38.28 -37.51 -43.23
C ASN A 800 37.85 -36.25 -42.45
N SER A 801 36.61 -35.78 -42.61
CA SER A 801 36.06 -34.66 -41.81
C SER A 801 35.59 -35.10 -40.41
N GLY A 802 35.21 -36.37 -40.29
CA GLY A 802 34.47 -36.88 -39.14
C GLY A 802 32.96 -36.59 -39.23
N ASN A 803 32.22 -37.06 -38.22
CA ASN A 803 30.77 -36.94 -38.16
C ASN A 803 30.33 -35.51 -37.80
N ILE A 804 29.10 -35.16 -38.18
CA ILE A 804 28.45 -33.92 -37.76
C ILE A 804 28.14 -34.00 -36.27
N VAL A 805 28.63 -33.03 -35.50
CA VAL A 805 28.25 -32.83 -34.10
C VAL A 805 27.31 -31.63 -34.04
N VAL A 806 26.03 -31.90 -33.77
CA VAL A 806 25.00 -30.87 -33.63
C VAL A 806 25.06 -30.26 -32.23
N GLY A 807 24.79 -28.96 -32.12
CA GLY A 807 24.63 -28.28 -30.85
C GLY A 807 24.05 -26.87 -31.02
N GLU A 808 23.94 -26.16 -29.90
CA GLU A 808 23.45 -24.78 -29.88
C GLU A 808 24.57 -23.78 -30.17
N ALA A 809 24.19 -22.60 -30.66
CA ALA A 809 25.09 -21.47 -30.81
C ALA A 809 25.75 -21.08 -29.46
N GLY A 810 27.03 -20.71 -29.49
CA GLY A 810 27.79 -20.30 -28.31
C GLY A 810 28.15 -21.43 -27.31
N THR A 811 27.79 -22.69 -27.59
CA THR A 811 28.06 -23.83 -26.70
C THR A 811 28.95 -24.90 -27.34
N GLY A 812 29.71 -25.64 -26.53
CA GLY A 812 30.53 -26.75 -27.01
C GLY A 812 31.64 -26.33 -27.97
N GLY A 813 32.19 -25.12 -27.81
CA GLY A 813 33.25 -24.58 -28.67
C GLY A 813 32.77 -23.96 -29.99
N ARG A 814 31.45 -23.92 -30.24
CA ARG A 814 30.85 -23.25 -31.40
C ARG A 814 30.76 -21.74 -31.17
N GLY A 815 30.85 -20.98 -32.25
CA GLY A 815 30.68 -19.53 -32.26
C GLY A 815 29.24 -19.10 -31.98
N GLU A 816 29.07 -17.81 -31.73
CA GLU A 816 27.76 -17.15 -31.59
C GLU A 816 27.27 -16.67 -32.96
N MET A 817 25.97 -16.38 -33.07
CA MET A 817 25.42 -15.76 -34.27
C MET A 817 25.49 -14.24 -34.17
N LYS A 818 25.80 -13.60 -35.29
CA LYS A 818 25.67 -12.16 -35.46
C LYS A 818 24.51 -11.89 -36.40
N THR A 819 23.47 -11.27 -35.86
CA THR A 819 22.24 -10.93 -36.57
C THR A 819 22.43 -9.75 -37.52
N SER A 820 21.59 -9.69 -38.56
CA SER A 820 21.56 -8.63 -39.58
C SER A 820 22.94 -8.40 -40.20
N ALA A 821 23.64 -9.49 -40.48
CA ALA A 821 24.99 -9.46 -41.01
C ALA A 821 25.32 -10.72 -41.80
N LEU A 822 26.22 -10.59 -42.79
CA LEU A 822 26.74 -11.69 -43.59
C LEU A 822 28.25 -11.80 -43.45
N GLU A 823 28.76 -13.03 -43.39
CA GLU A 823 30.19 -13.33 -43.45
C GLU A 823 30.66 -13.27 -44.91
N MET A 824 31.63 -12.40 -45.22
CA MET A 824 32.25 -12.31 -46.54
C MET A 824 33.35 -13.37 -46.72
N SER A 825 33.82 -13.52 -47.96
CA SER A 825 34.96 -14.37 -48.28
C SER A 825 36.20 -14.01 -47.45
N ASN A 826 37.03 -15.01 -47.14
CA ASN A 826 38.32 -14.81 -46.49
C ASN A 826 39.50 -14.65 -47.48
N VAL A 827 39.21 -14.44 -48.77
CA VAL A 827 40.21 -14.20 -49.81
C VAL A 827 40.82 -12.80 -49.64
N ASP A 828 42.15 -12.74 -49.53
CA ASP A 828 42.90 -11.49 -49.60
C ASP A 828 43.42 -11.27 -51.03
N LEU A 829 42.82 -10.31 -51.74
CA LEU A 829 43.13 -10.03 -53.13
C LEU A 829 44.60 -9.65 -53.35
N SER A 830 45.25 -9.00 -52.38
CA SER A 830 46.66 -8.59 -52.50
C SER A 830 47.58 -9.80 -52.57
N ARG A 831 47.29 -10.80 -51.73
CA ARG A 831 47.99 -12.08 -51.72
C ARG A 831 47.73 -12.84 -53.02
N SER A 832 46.46 -12.95 -53.41
CA SER A 832 46.03 -13.63 -54.62
C SER A 832 46.71 -13.10 -55.90
N LEU A 833 46.75 -11.78 -56.07
CA LEU A 833 47.42 -11.15 -57.21
C LEU A 833 48.94 -11.38 -57.21
N THR A 834 49.56 -11.43 -56.02
CA THR A 834 50.99 -11.75 -55.90
C THR A 834 51.26 -13.21 -56.26
N GLU A 835 50.41 -14.13 -55.80
CA GLU A 835 50.51 -15.55 -56.13
C GLU A 835 50.33 -15.81 -57.63
N LEU A 836 49.44 -15.08 -58.32
CA LEU A 836 49.33 -15.13 -59.78
C LEU A 836 50.65 -14.76 -60.49
N ILE A 837 51.34 -13.71 -60.02
CA ILE A 837 52.64 -13.32 -60.59
C ILE A 837 53.68 -14.42 -60.36
N ILE A 838 53.72 -15.00 -59.16
CA ILE A 838 54.66 -16.10 -58.82
C ILE A 838 54.40 -17.31 -59.72
N ILE A 839 53.14 -17.74 -59.85
CA ILE A 839 52.74 -18.87 -60.67
C ILE A 839 53.06 -18.61 -62.14
N GLN A 840 52.78 -17.41 -62.66
CA GLN A 840 53.09 -17.02 -64.04
C GLN A 840 54.61 -17.07 -64.31
N ARG A 841 55.43 -16.55 -63.40
CA ARG A 841 56.90 -16.58 -63.53
C ARG A 841 57.44 -18.01 -63.46
N GLY A 842 56.91 -18.83 -62.55
CA GLY A 842 57.25 -20.26 -62.44
C GLY A 842 56.89 -21.04 -63.71
N TYR A 843 55.70 -20.80 -64.26
CA TYR A 843 55.24 -21.38 -65.52
C TYR A 843 56.16 -20.98 -66.70
N GLN A 844 56.51 -19.70 -66.82
CA GLN A 844 57.45 -19.20 -67.84
C GLN A 844 58.84 -19.82 -67.70
N ALA A 845 59.34 -20.00 -66.47
CA ALA A 845 60.64 -20.64 -66.23
C ALA A 845 60.64 -22.11 -66.66
N ASN A 846 59.59 -22.87 -66.34
CA ASN A 846 59.46 -24.27 -66.77
C ASN A 846 59.32 -24.40 -68.30
N SER A 847 58.60 -23.47 -68.94
CA SER A 847 58.54 -23.37 -70.40
C SER A 847 59.92 -23.15 -71.05
N LYS A 848 60.80 -22.36 -70.43
CA LYS A 848 62.20 -22.20 -70.87
C LYS A 848 63.01 -23.50 -70.73
N THR A 849 62.81 -24.27 -69.65
CA THR A 849 63.47 -25.58 -69.48
C THR A 849 63.08 -26.57 -70.59
N ILE A 850 61.82 -26.54 -71.02
CA ILE A 850 61.31 -27.38 -72.11
C ILE A 850 61.92 -26.94 -73.45
N SER A 851 61.87 -25.65 -73.78
CA SER A 851 62.42 -25.13 -75.05
C SER A 851 63.93 -25.31 -75.18
N THR A 852 64.70 -25.13 -74.10
CA THR A 852 66.15 -25.41 -74.11
C THR A 852 66.44 -26.91 -74.23
N SER A 853 65.65 -27.76 -73.57
CA SER A 853 65.75 -29.22 -73.74
C SER A 853 65.43 -29.64 -75.18
N ASP A 854 64.44 -29.01 -75.82
CA ASP A 854 64.07 -29.26 -77.21
C ASP A 854 65.14 -28.79 -78.21
N GLN A 855 65.68 -27.58 -78.02
CA GLN A 855 66.81 -27.08 -78.83
C GLN A 855 68.03 -28.00 -78.76
N MET A 856 68.38 -28.51 -77.58
CA MET A 856 69.47 -29.49 -77.46
C MET A 856 69.16 -30.82 -78.16
N LEU A 857 67.92 -31.29 -78.12
CA LEU A 857 67.50 -32.50 -78.86
C LEU A 857 67.58 -32.28 -80.38
N GLN A 858 67.17 -31.11 -80.87
CA GLN A 858 67.32 -30.73 -82.28
C GLN A 858 68.79 -30.66 -82.70
N THR A 859 69.65 -30.07 -81.86
CA THR A 859 71.10 -30.02 -82.10
C THR A 859 71.70 -31.42 -82.14
N LEU A 860 71.24 -32.33 -81.28
CA LEU A 860 71.67 -33.74 -81.26
C LEU A 860 71.26 -34.49 -82.54
N ILE A 861 70.06 -34.21 -83.06
CA ILE A 861 69.57 -34.77 -84.32
C ILE A 861 70.39 -34.23 -85.51
N GLN A 862 70.72 -32.94 -85.49
CA GLN A 862 71.57 -32.30 -86.51
C GLN A 862 73.01 -32.80 -86.48
N LEU A 863 73.53 -33.23 -85.33
CA LEU A 863 74.88 -33.81 -85.18
C LEU A 863 75.07 -35.15 -85.93
N LYS A 864 73.97 -35.77 -86.37
CA LYS A 864 73.98 -37.02 -87.16
C LYS A 864 73.94 -36.76 -88.67
N GLN A 865 73.56 -35.54 -89.10
CA GLN A 865 73.75 -35.06 -90.47
C GLN A 865 75.18 -34.55 -90.63
#